data_AF-A0A2D5QAW4-F1
#
_entry.id   AF-A0A2D5QAW4-F1
#
_cell.length_a   1.000
_cell.length_b   1.000
_cell.length_c   1.000
_cell.angle_alpha   90.00
_cell.angle_beta   90.00
_cell.angle_gamma   90.00
#
_symmetry.space_group_name_H-M   'P 1'
#
loop_
_entity.id
_entity.type
_entity.pdbx_description
1 polymer ?
#
loop_
_entity_poly.entity_id
_entity_poly.type
_entity_poly.pdbx_seq_one_letter_code
_entity_poly.pdbx_strand_id
1 'polypeptide(L)'
;MLDGMKKNSATTMLVIGIMLVALNATLITSTFDGMISDGMAQQVTDAYDEEEDFDEEWATSTSEKVYFGYNLTDIDALSSDDPSNAYTKVGPWIYNVTSHKEILEYNYDEGTMTYSEYEVFEWCEECTWLDRDGSMGDVGEIYDSVPGTNDFRNVNILWTAQSIGAIGPVGFDYGEPFAKAGFATNMMTLELSSKAPSIWSAEDTEDSIAEASAGLQAAGMDPASADAAAPGYIMSVAYSSWNASSAAGIMTPDFTSSANIILNDAVDPSTGICIALTCDYGHMLVAGMGEPSESVTPTRAMLYGYGDVTEPERTHIDWAVYALAGTNFLGHGGGADLTTVDNNRERLLEVSGVDIANPDALDHVLFGIGETGLAEGIIQETDFNGLPLNGNILFLLGASANAFEAMGTYGIGLSQLLGLADYADCWLGSGLLCSNVEEFPMILVGESGTMNSDEWWIEAFGGEEPLQGGYIPLGLNMGPFEGLIDMSPEDVRRLLYDGEYAMCGPDPALGACTTEFGSEFMYGEASGKTLPQGSDGAETGGEVSDWNDEYVANLYQISELEAQAFRSYIKNFMVDIVVPTLLTFQTGSEAYTTQTVDQWLFGSCDAVLEFQFGAENCFSSLETNKTYYGSISEDHPEGMSTGDYSAYVMSTKGDTIGQRLMQGYVNSDGDGLCDYDYSAGGVFLGANIECEEGQVYGMTEYLTWRAPHRDNLNYGLIFVQL
;
A
#
# COMPACT_ATOMS: atom_id res chain seq x y z
N MET A 1 47.67 -45.08 -44.10
CA MET A 1 47.29 -45.27 -42.68
C MET A 1 47.25 -43.96 -41.88
N LEU A 2 47.41 -42.79 -42.51
CA LEU A 2 47.33 -41.46 -41.86
C LEU A 2 46.25 -40.53 -42.45
N ASP A 3 45.46 -41.00 -43.43
CA ASP A 3 44.30 -40.27 -44.00
C ASP A 3 42.94 -40.78 -43.48
N GLY A 4 42.93 -41.85 -42.68
CA GLY A 4 41.72 -42.46 -42.11
C GLY A 4 41.30 -41.93 -40.74
N MET A 5 42.18 -41.19 -40.04
CA MET A 5 41.92 -40.70 -38.67
C MET A 5 41.45 -39.24 -38.62
N LYS A 6 41.44 -38.51 -39.74
CA LYS A 6 40.99 -37.09 -39.79
C LYS A 6 39.54 -36.90 -40.22
N LYS A 7 38.80 -37.96 -40.53
CA LYS A 7 37.42 -37.87 -41.06
C LYS A 7 36.30 -38.09 -40.03
N ASN A 8 36.62 -38.48 -38.79
CA ASN A 8 35.62 -38.70 -37.75
C ASN A 8 35.42 -37.52 -36.79
N SER A 9 36.45 -36.73 -36.47
CA SER A 9 36.29 -35.64 -35.48
C SER A 9 35.36 -34.51 -35.94
N ALA A 10 35.40 -34.11 -37.21
CA ALA A 10 34.55 -33.03 -37.73
C ALA A 10 33.09 -33.46 -37.98
N THR A 11 32.85 -34.76 -38.23
CA THR A 11 31.50 -35.29 -38.46
C THR A 11 30.82 -35.61 -37.13
N THR A 12 31.57 -36.11 -36.13
CA THR A 12 31.08 -36.34 -34.77
C THR A 12 30.74 -35.01 -34.06
N MET A 13 31.58 -33.97 -34.17
CA MET A 13 31.25 -32.64 -33.60
C MET A 13 30.06 -31.95 -34.31
N LEU A 14 29.89 -32.13 -35.62
CA LEU A 14 28.74 -31.57 -36.35
C LEU A 14 27.43 -32.28 -35.99
N VAL A 15 27.49 -33.57 -35.67
CA VAL A 15 26.34 -34.39 -35.26
C VAL A 15 25.92 -34.09 -33.81
N ILE A 16 26.89 -33.92 -32.90
CA ILE A 16 26.65 -33.46 -31.53
C ILE A 16 26.09 -32.02 -31.53
N GLY A 17 26.63 -31.14 -32.38
CA GLY A 17 26.15 -29.76 -32.53
C GLY A 17 24.72 -29.64 -33.08
N ILE A 18 24.27 -30.56 -33.94
CA ILE A 18 22.87 -30.58 -34.44
C ILE A 18 21.92 -31.20 -33.41
N MET A 19 22.38 -32.15 -32.59
CA MET A 19 21.59 -32.72 -31.48
C MET A 19 21.40 -31.73 -30.32
N LEU A 20 22.42 -30.94 -29.99
CA LEU A 20 22.30 -29.88 -28.95
C LEU A 20 21.36 -28.74 -29.38
N VAL A 21 21.28 -28.41 -30.68
CA VAL A 21 20.33 -27.43 -31.20
C VAL A 21 18.87 -27.95 -31.19
N ALA A 22 18.65 -29.27 -31.17
CA ALA A 22 17.31 -29.86 -31.06
C ALA A 22 16.77 -29.85 -29.62
N LEU A 23 17.62 -29.66 -28.61
CA LEU A 23 17.23 -29.66 -27.19
C LEU A 23 16.52 -28.37 -26.73
N ASN A 24 16.50 -27.31 -27.53
CA ASN A 24 15.96 -25.97 -27.16
C ASN A 24 14.68 -25.52 -27.89
N ALA A 25 13.86 -26.43 -28.43
CA ALA A 25 12.58 -26.05 -29.07
C ALA A 25 11.37 -26.73 -28.43
N THR A 26 10.68 -26.02 -27.53
CA THR A 26 9.42 -26.40 -26.88
C THR A 26 8.19 -26.24 -27.78
N LEU A 27 8.19 -26.84 -28.98
CA LEU A 27 6.99 -26.95 -29.83
C LEU A 27 7.01 -28.26 -30.62
N ILE A 28 6.36 -29.29 -30.06
CA ILE A 28 6.15 -30.58 -30.72
C ILE A 28 5.16 -30.39 -31.89
N THR A 29 5.68 -30.27 -33.11
CA THR A 29 4.98 -30.76 -34.31
C THR A 29 5.94 -31.55 -35.22
N SER A 30 5.44 -32.72 -35.63
CA SER A 30 6.10 -33.89 -36.21
C SER A 30 6.71 -33.72 -37.61
N THR A 31 7.74 -32.89 -37.77
CA THR A 31 8.22 -32.50 -39.12
C THR A 31 9.52 -33.14 -39.63
N PHE A 32 10.16 -34.08 -38.91
CA PHE A 32 11.46 -34.65 -39.34
C PHE A 32 11.52 -36.17 -39.58
N ASP A 33 10.40 -36.80 -39.91
CA ASP A 33 10.30 -38.26 -40.04
C ASP A 33 10.82 -38.83 -41.39
N GLY A 34 11.80 -38.20 -42.05
CA GLY A 34 12.14 -38.56 -43.44
C GLY A 34 13.58 -38.40 -43.94
N MET A 35 14.54 -37.93 -43.12
CA MET A 35 15.92 -37.66 -43.62
C MET A 35 17.06 -38.43 -42.92
N ILE A 36 16.77 -39.30 -41.95
CA ILE A 36 17.81 -40.09 -41.28
C ILE A 36 18.03 -41.39 -42.06
N SER A 37 19.22 -41.60 -42.61
CA SER A 37 19.59 -42.90 -43.20
C SER A 37 19.80 -43.95 -42.10
N ASP A 38 19.52 -45.23 -42.35
CA ASP A 38 19.70 -46.33 -41.37
C ASP A 38 21.08 -46.34 -40.67
N GLY A 39 22.13 -45.83 -41.32
CA GLY A 39 23.47 -45.72 -40.73
C GLY A 39 23.64 -44.57 -39.72
N MET A 40 22.84 -43.51 -39.81
CA MET A 40 22.79 -42.41 -38.82
C MET A 40 21.92 -42.81 -37.62
N ALA A 41 20.83 -43.55 -37.84
CA ALA A 41 20.01 -44.07 -36.75
C ALA A 41 20.82 -44.99 -35.83
N GLN A 42 21.61 -45.91 -36.38
CA GLN A 42 22.49 -46.77 -35.57
C GLN A 42 23.57 -45.97 -34.84
N GLN A 43 24.15 -44.94 -35.46
CA GLN A 43 25.15 -44.08 -34.80
C GLN A 43 24.55 -43.23 -33.67
N VAL A 44 23.28 -42.86 -33.75
CA VAL A 44 22.58 -42.18 -32.66
C VAL A 44 22.27 -43.17 -31.54
N THR A 45 21.85 -44.39 -31.88
CA THR A 45 21.63 -45.45 -30.86
C THR A 45 22.91 -45.83 -30.13
N ASP A 46 24.02 -46.07 -30.85
CA ASP A 46 25.32 -46.45 -30.29
C ASP A 46 26.01 -45.30 -29.52
N ALA A 47 25.45 -44.09 -29.51
CA ALA A 47 25.99 -42.93 -28.80
C ALA A 47 25.20 -42.60 -27.52
N TYR A 48 24.17 -43.38 -27.23
CA TYR A 48 23.25 -43.17 -26.13
C TYR A 48 22.94 -44.49 -25.41
N ASP A 49 23.55 -45.63 -25.76
CA ASP A 49 23.14 -46.94 -25.25
C ASP A 49 23.87 -47.36 -23.96
N GLU A 50 25.01 -46.75 -23.64
CA GLU A 50 25.78 -46.99 -22.42
C GLU A 50 26.02 -45.70 -21.61
N GLU A 51 26.08 -45.82 -20.28
CA GLU A 51 26.39 -44.68 -19.39
C GLU A 51 27.79 -44.09 -19.69
N GLU A 52 28.74 -44.92 -20.14
CA GLU A 52 30.10 -44.51 -20.53
C GLU A 52 30.12 -43.60 -21.79
N ASP A 53 29.04 -43.55 -22.57
CA ASP A 53 28.92 -42.66 -23.73
C ASP A 53 28.76 -41.19 -23.34
N PHE A 54 28.36 -40.93 -22.08
CA PHE A 54 28.21 -39.61 -21.50
C PHE A 54 29.48 -39.20 -20.77
N ASP A 55 30.44 -38.71 -21.55
CA ASP A 55 31.77 -38.33 -21.07
C ASP A 55 31.83 -36.93 -20.44
N GLU A 56 33.03 -36.47 -20.12
CA GLU A 56 33.28 -35.16 -19.52
C GLU A 56 32.85 -34.00 -20.44
N GLU A 57 32.85 -34.19 -21.77
CA GLU A 57 32.36 -33.19 -22.73
C GLU A 57 30.82 -33.08 -22.71
N TRP A 58 30.11 -34.17 -22.42
CA TRP A 58 28.66 -34.11 -22.16
C TRP A 58 28.36 -33.49 -20.79
N ALA A 59 29.11 -33.91 -19.77
CA ALA A 59 28.93 -33.45 -18.39
C ALA A 59 29.22 -31.95 -18.24
N THR A 60 30.09 -31.38 -19.08
CA THR A 60 30.33 -29.93 -19.15
C THR A 60 30.35 -29.47 -20.60
N SER A 61 29.27 -28.83 -21.04
CA SER A 61 29.11 -28.37 -22.43
C SER A 61 28.90 -26.85 -22.48
N THR A 62 29.67 -26.15 -23.31
CA THR A 62 29.54 -24.69 -23.50
C THR A 62 28.88 -24.35 -24.84
N SER A 63 27.94 -23.40 -24.85
CA SER A 63 27.29 -22.87 -26.05
C SER A 63 27.14 -21.35 -25.98
N GLU A 64 27.06 -20.67 -27.12
CA GLU A 64 26.85 -19.21 -27.19
C GLU A 64 25.34 -18.90 -27.19
N LYS A 65 24.87 -18.07 -26.25
CA LYS A 65 23.54 -17.43 -26.29
C LYS A 65 23.70 -15.94 -26.59
N VAL A 66 22.82 -15.41 -27.44
CA VAL A 66 22.80 -14.00 -27.86
C VAL A 66 21.48 -13.37 -27.46
N TYR A 67 21.53 -12.32 -26.65
CA TYR A 67 20.37 -11.58 -26.17
C TYR A 67 20.25 -10.21 -26.83
N PHE A 68 19.01 -9.79 -27.01
CA PHE A 68 18.63 -8.45 -27.45
C PHE A 68 17.50 -7.94 -26.57
N GLY A 69 17.43 -6.62 -26.41
CA GLY A 69 16.43 -5.95 -25.60
C GLY A 69 15.83 -4.78 -26.36
N TYR A 70 14.67 -4.32 -25.93
CA TYR A 70 14.04 -3.10 -26.41
C TYR A 70 14.12 -2.05 -25.29
N ASN A 71 15.07 -1.13 -25.40
CA ASN A 71 15.34 -0.11 -24.40
C ASN A 71 14.30 1.02 -24.53
N LEU A 72 13.65 1.38 -23.43
CA LEU A 72 12.71 2.48 -23.36
C LEU A 72 13.46 3.81 -23.39
N THR A 73 13.42 4.49 -24.53
CA THR A 73 14.17 5.72 -24.82
C THR A 73 13.30 6.97 -24.82
N ASP A 74 12.00 6.82 -25.08
CA ASP A 74 11.03 7.93 -25.09
C ASP A 74 9.72 7.48 -24.44
N ILE A 75 9.56 7.80 -23.17
CA ILE A 75 8.36 7.40 -22.40
C ILE A 75 7.09 8.09 -22.92
N ASP A 76 7.21 9.32 -23.43
CA ASP A 76 6.06 10.10 -23.91
C ASP A 76 5.40 9.42 -25.11
N ALA A 77 6.21 8.75 -25.94
CA ALA A 77 5.75 8.00 -27.10
C ALA A 77 4.86 6.80 -26.75
N LEU A 78 4.87 6.30 -25.51
CA LEU A 78 3.99 5.21 -25.06
C LEU A 78 2.50 5.59 -25.14
N SER A 79 2.20 6.89 -25.01
CA SER A 79 0.85 7.43 -25.11
C SER A 79 0.41 7.79 -26.54
N SER A 80 1.27 7.55 -27.54
CA SER A 80 1.03 7.89 -28.94
C SER A 80 0.23 6.82 -29.69
N ASP A 81 -0.21 7.14 -30.91
CA ASP A 81 -0.86 6.18 -31.81
C ASP A 81 0.03 4.98 -32.18
N ASP A 82 1.35 5.09 -31.97
CA ASP A 82 2.32 4.02 -32.19
C ASP A 82 3.35 3.95 -31.04
N PRO A 83 3.02 3.24 -29.94
CA PRO A 83 3.85 3.09 -28.76
C PRO A 83 5.19 2.40 -29.01
N SER A 84 5.35 1.69 -30.14
CA SER A 84 6.61 1.01 -30.47
C SER A 84 7.78 1.97 -30.66
N ASN A 85 7.50 3.23 -31.02
CA ASN A 85 8.51 4.28 -31.16
C ASN A 85 9.16 4.69 -29.83
N ALA A 86 8.57 4.31 -28.70
CA ALA A 86 9.16 4.51 -27.39
C ALA A 86 10.44 3.68 -27.18
N TYR A 87 10.60 2.61 -27.95
CA TYR A 87 11.62 1.60 -27.75
C TYR A 87 12.68 1.59 -28.85
N THR A 88 13.93 1.38 -28.44
CA THR A 88 15.07 1.17 -29.34
C THR A 88 15.67 -0.21 -29.08
N LYS A 89 15.81 -1.03 -30.12
CA LYS A 89 16.49 -2.33 -29.99
C LYS A 89 17.97 -2.15 -29.64
N VAL A 90 18.45 -2.88 -28.65
CA VAL A 90 19.82 -2.83 -28.10
C VAL A 90 20.38 -4.24 -27.92
N GLY A 91 21.72 -4.34 -27.85
CA GLY A 91 22.49 -5.58 -27.85
C GLY A 91 23.64 -5.53 -28.86
N PRO A 92 24.15 -6.66 -29.35
CA PRO A 92 23.94 -8.02 -28.82
C PRO A 92 24.70 -8.24 -27.51
N TRP A 93 24.05 -8.81 -26.49
CA TRP A 93 24.76 -9.35 -25.33
C TRP A 93 25.04 -10.83 -25.58
N ILE A 94 26.31 -11.19 -25.69
CA ILE A 94 26.69 -12.57 -26.02
C ILE A 94 27.32 -13.21 -24.79
N TYR A 95 26.77 -14.35 -24.37
CA TYR A 95 27.27 -15.14 -23.24
C TYR A 95 27.67 -16.53 -23.69
N ASN A 96 28.80 -17.01 -23.17
CA ASN A 96 29.15 -18.41 -23.15
C ASN A 96 28.42 -19.06 -21.98
N VAL A 97 27.47 -19.92 -22.29
CA VAL A 97 26.66 -20.66 -21.32
C VAL A 97 27.26 -22.05 -21.16
N THR A 98 27.80 -22.32 -19.99
CA THR A 98 28.36 -23.62 -19.62
C THR A 98 27.34 -24.38 -18.80
N SER A 99 26.78 -25.45 -19.38
CA SER A 99 25.88 -26.37 -18.68
C SER A 99 26.70 -27.43 -17.97
N HIS A 100 26.43 -27.62 -16.68
CA HIS A 100 27.00 -28.68 -15.85
C HIS A 100 25.94 -29.73 -15.60
N LYS A 101 26.23 -30.99 -15.95
CA LYS A 101 25.31 -32.11 -15.87
C LYS A 101 25.89 -33.23 -15.04
N GLU A 102 25.06 -33.85 -14.21
CA GLU A 102 25.41 -35.02 -13.41
C GLU A 102 24.36 -36.12 -13.61
N ILE A 103 24.82 -37.33 -13.94
CA ILE A 103 23.95 -38.49 -14.06
C ILE A 103 23.56 -38.95 -12.65
N LEU A 104 22.27 -38.94 -12.37
CA LEU A 104 21.71 -39.39 -11.08
C LEU A 104 21.32 -40.87 -11.14
N GLU A 105 20.77 -41.31 -12.28
CA GLU A 105 20.36 -42.70 -12.50
C GLU A 105 20.39 -43.06 -13.99
N TYR A 106 20.83 -44.29 -14.31
CA TYR A 106 20.76 -44.85 -15.66
C TYR A 106 19.98 -46.18 -15.66
N ASN A 107 18.79 -46.20 -16.28
CA ASN A 107 17.91 -47.35 -16.31
C ASN A 107 18.00 -48.09 -17.66
N TYR A 108 18.82 -49.14 -17.69
CA TYR A 108 19.04 -49.95 -18.89
C TYR A 108 17.80 -50.71 -19.38
N ASP A 109 16.89 -51.06 -18.47
CA ASP A 109 15.69 -51.86 -18.74
C ASP A 109 14.57 -51.00 -19.34
N GLU A 110 14.38 -49.79 -18.81
CA GLU A 110 13.41 -48.81 -19.34
C GLU A 110 13.97 -48.02 -20.53
N GLY A 111 15.31 -47.98 -20.69
CA GLY A 111 15.96 -47.20 -21.73
C GLY A 111 15.83 -45.71 -21.46
N THR A 112 16.12 -45.30 -20.22
CA THR A 112 16.05 -43.92 -19.75
C THR A 112 17.26 -43.56 -18.90
N MET A 113 17.58 -42.27 -18.83
CA MET A 113 18.60 -41.69 -17.94
C MET A 113 18.03 -40.47 -17.23
N THR A 114 18.26 -40.36 -15.92
CA THR A 114 17.94 -39.21 -15.09
C THR A 114 19.22 -38.42 -14.80
N TYR A 115 19.22 -37.12 -15.07
CA TYR A 115 20.37 -36.25 -14.80
C TYR A 115 19.94 -34.89 -14.25
N SER A 116 20.77 -34.28 -13.40
CA SER A 116 20.62 -32.88 -12.98
C SER A 116 21.40 -31.95 -13.91
N GLU A 117 20.95 -30.71 -14.05
CA GLU A 117 21.59 -29.68 -14.87
C GLU A 117 21.48 -28.30 -14.21
N TYR A 118 22.59 -27.56 -14.19
CA TYR A 118 22.61 -26.12 -13.93
C TYR A 118 23.50 -25.40 -14.95
N GLU A 119 23.20 -24.13 -15.21
CA GLU A 119 23.92 -23.30 -16.18
C GLU A 119 24.74 -22.21 -15.48
N VAL A 120 25.91 -21.90 -16.05
CA VAL A 120 26.75 -20.76 -15.68
C VAL A 120 26.95 -19.88 -16.90
N PHE A 121 26.66 -18.59 -16.76
CA PHE A 121 26.73 -17.61 -17.85
C PHE A 121 27.97 -16.73 -17.71
N GLU A 122 28.79 -16.68 -18.76
CA GLU A 122 29.98 -15.83 -18.82
C GLU A 122 29.92 -14.91 -20.03
N TRP A 123 30.06 -13.59 -19.83
CA TRP A 123 30.04 -12.64 -20.95
C TRP A 123 31.22 -12.90 -21.91
N CYS A 124 30.91 -13.04 -23.20
CA CYS A 124 31.90 -13.22 -24.25
C CYS A 124 32.25 -11.87 -24.88
N GLU A 125 33.30 -11.22 -24.38
CA GLU A 125 33.78 -9.91 -24.87
C GLU A 125 34.26 -9.96 -26.34
N GLU A 126 34.83 -11.07 -26.79
CA GLU A 126 35.39 -11.21 -28.14
C GLU A 126 34.37 -11.74 -29.18
N CYS A 127 33.15 -12.08 -28.75
CA CYS A 127 32.12 -12.61 -29.63
C CYS A 127 31.50 -11.52 -30.51
N THR A 128 31.03 -11.93 -31.68
CA THR A 128 30.34 -11.05 -32.63
C THR A 128 29.09 -11.70 -33.16
N TRP A 129 28.08 -10.89 -33.49
CA TRP A 129 26.85 -11.36 -34.11
C TRP A 129 26.63 -10.70 -35.46
N LEU A 130 26.23 -11.49 -36.46
CA LEU A 130 25.92 -11.02 -37.81
C LEU A 130 24.42 -10.79 -37.94
N ASP A 131 24.03 -9.56 -38.26
CA ASP A 131 22.64 -9.21 -38.56
C ASP A 131 22.22 -9.79 -39.90
N ARG A 132 21.46 -10.89 -39.88
CA ARG A 132 21.02 -11.60 -41.09
C ARG A 132 19.68 -11.10 -41.61
N ASP A 133 18.89 -10.43 -40.79
CA ASP A 133 17.52 -10.02 -41.10
C ASP A 133 17.32 -8.50 -41.14
N GLY A 134 18.35 -7.73 -40.77
CA GLY A 134 18.32 -6.26 -40.71
C GLY A 134 17.50 -5.74 -39.53
N SER A 135 17.34 -6.57 -38.49
CA SER A 135 16.52 -6.22 -37.33
C SER A 135 17.19 -5.24 -36.38
N MET A 136 18.50 -5.02 -36.52
CA MET A 136 19.27 -4.07 -35.71
C MET A 136 19.87 -2.94 -36.57
N GLY A 137 20.23 -3.22 -37.82
CA GLY A 137 20.70 -2.23 -38.77
C GLY A 137 20.70 -2.75 -40.21
N ASP A 138 21.79 -2.49 -40.94
CA ASP A 138 21.88 -2.94 -42.33
C ASP A 138 22.12 -4.47 -42.39
N VAL A 139 21.38 -5.17 -43.26
CA VAL A 139 21.55 -6.62 -43.45
C VAL A 139 23.01 -6.95 -43.82
N GLY A 140 23.64 -7.81 -43.01
CA GLY A 140 25.03 -8.23 -43.15
C GLY A 140 26.02 -7.45 -42.29
N GLU A 141 25.55 -6.51 -41.47
CA GLU A 141 26.36 -5.81 -40.47
C GLU A 141 26.76 -6.75 -39.32
N ILE A 142 27.96 -6.56 -38.78
CA ILE A 142 28.50 -7.35 -37.67
C ILE A 142 28.59 -6.44 -36.45
N TYR A 143 28.01 -6.88 -35.34
CA TYR A 143 28.00 -6.18 -34.07
C TYR A 143 28.86 -6.93 -33.06
N ASP A 144 29.69 -6.19 -32.33
CA ASP A 144 30.48 -6.71 -31.21
C ASP A 144 29.58 -6.95 -29.99
N SER A 145 29.91 -7.97 -29.19
CA SER A 145 29.24 -8.23 -27.92
C SER A 145 29.39 -7.03 -26.98
N VAL A 146 28.27 -6.59 -26.38
CA VAL A 146 28.27 -5.51 -25.37
C VAL A 146 28.25 -6.08 -23.94
N PRO A 147 28.86 -5.39 -22.96
CA PRO A 147 28.85 -5.84 -21.56
C PRO A 147 27.43 -5.93 -20.98
N GLY A 148 27.18 -6.97 -20.19
CA GLY A 148 25.95 -7.15 -19.41
C GLY A 148 25.74 -6.10 -18.31
N THR A 149 26.80 -5.36 -17.95
CA THR A 149 26.77 -4.24 -17.00
C THR A 149 26.22 -2.94 -17.59
N ASN A 150 25.82 -2.93 -18.86
CA ASN A 150 25.18 -1.76 -19.45
C ASN A 150 23.76 -1.57 -18.91
N ASP A 151 23.42 -0.33 -18.58
CA ASP A 151 22.08 0.05 -18.17
C ASP A 151 21.06 -0.20 -19.30
N PHE A 152 19.93 -0.76 -18.89
CA PHE A 152 18.79 -1.10 -19.74
C PHE A 152 17.52 -0.66 -19.02
N ARG A 153 16.77 0.25 -19.63
CA ARG A 153 15.48 0.70 -19.12
C ARG A 153 14.36 -0.03 -19.83
N ASN A 154 13.45 -0.64 -19.07
CA ASN A 154 12.28 -1.31 -19.64
C ASN A 154 11.12 -1.34 -18.64
N VAL A 155 10.01 -1.96 -19.04
CA VAL A 155 8.90 -2.28 -18.14
C VAL A 155 9.42 -3.11 -16.97
N ASN A 156 9.01 -2.73 -15.76
CA ASN A 156 9.18 -3.58 -14.60
C ASN A 156 8.15 -4.71 -14.70
N ILE A 157 8.60 -5.90 -15.08
CA ILE A 157 7.72 -7.06 -15.34
C ILE A 157 7.01 -7.55 -14.09
N LEU A 158 7.54 -7.25 -12.89
CA LEU A 158 6.93 -7.63 -11.63
C LEU A 158 5.90 -6.61 -11.14
N TRP A 159 5.99 -5.35 -11.61
CA TRP A 159 5.25 -4.22 -11.05
C TRP A 159 3.75 -4.46 -10.91
N THR A 160 3.10 -4.98 -11.96
CA THR A 160 1.65 -5.24 -11.90
C THR A 160 1.30 -6.36 -10.92
N ALA A 161 2.08 -7.44 -10.89
CA ALA A 161 1.85 -8.54 -9.96
C ALA A 161 2.09 -8.09 -8.51
N GLN A 162 3.15 -7.32 -8.28
CA GLN A 162 3.46 -6.70 -7.00
C GLN A 162 2.35 -5.74 -6.55
N SER A 163 1.83 -4.91 -7.46
CA SER A 163 0.73 -3.99 -7.16
C SER A 163 -0.55 -4.74 -6.79
N ILE A 164 -0.85 -5.85 -7.47
CA ILE A 164 -2.01 -6.69 -7.14
C ILE A 164 -1.82 -7.40 -5.78
N GLY A 165 -0.63 -7.96 -5.53
CA GLY A 165 -0.30 -8.58 -4.25
C GLY A 165 -0.33 -7.59 -3.08
N ALA A 166 -0.06 -6.32 -3.36
CA ALA A 166 0.01 -5.25 -2.38
C ALA A 166 -1.35 -4.58 -2.07
N ILE A 167 -2.48 -5.03 -2.64
CA ILE A 167 -3.81 -4.42 -2.40
C ILE A 167 -4.18 -4.41 -0.91
N GLY A 168 -4.07 -5.56 -0.24
CA GLY A 168 -4.29 -5.66 1.20
C GLY A 168 -3.20 -4.92 1.99
N PRO A 169 -1.95 -5.41 1.97
CA PRO A 169 -0.89 -4.96 2.87
C PRO A 169 -0.32 -3.57 2.57
N VAL A 170 -0.59 -2.98 1.39
CA VAL A 170 -0.19 -1.61 1.07
C VAL A 170 -1.41 -0.72 0.87
N GLY A 171 -2.37 -1.17 0.06
CA GLY A 171 -3.53 -0.37 -0.31
C GLY A 171 -4.41 0.02 0.88
N PHE A 172 -4.80 -0.96 1.70
CA PHE A 172 -5.63 -0.69 2.87
C PHE A 172 -4.81 -0.40 4.13
N ASP A 173 -3.72 -1.14 4.34
CA ASP A 173 -2.90 -1.03 5.55
C ASP A 173 -2.29 0.36 5.74
N TYR A 174 -1.86 0.98 4.64
CA TYR A 174 -1.36 2.35 4.65
C TYR A 174 -2.46 3.34 4.25
N GLY A 175 -3.34 2.98 3.30
CA GLY A 175 -4.37 3.89 2.80
C GLY A 175 -5.30 4.41 3.90
N GLU A 176 -5.72 3.56 4.84
CA GLU A 176 -6.56 3.98 5.97
C GLU A 176 -5.85 4.99 6.89
N PRO A 177 -4.62 4.73 7.41
CA PRO A 177 -3.85 5.75 8.13
C PRO A 177 -3.66 7.04 7.35
N PHE A 178 -3.40 7.00 6.03
CA PHE A 178 -3.28 8.20 5.21
C PHE A 178 -4.61 8.98 5.09
N ALA A 179 -5.75 8.30 5.03
CA ALA A 179 -7.06 8.95 5.08
C ALA A 179 -7.31 9.59 6.46
N LYS A 180 -7.10 8.84 7.55
CA LYS A 180 -7.25 9.33 8.94
C LYS A 180 -6.30 10.49 9.25
N ALA A 181 -5.16 10.55 8.59
CA ALA A 181 -4.24 11.67 8.69
C ALA A 181 -4.89 12.99 8.25
N GLY A 182 -5.74 12.96 7.21
CA GLY A 182 -6.52 14.13 6.79
C GLY A 182 -7.57 14.56 7.83
N PHE A 183 -8.27 13.60 8.44
CA PHE A 183 -9.13 13.86 9.60
C PHE A 183 -8.36 14.51 10.74
N ALA A 184 -7.21 13.93 11.13
CA ALA A 184 -6.37 14.45 12.19
C ALA A 184 -5.84 15.86 11.87
N THR A 185 -5.45 16.15 10.61
CA THR A 185 -5.04 17.50 10.18
C THR A 185 -6.17 18.50 10.34
N ASN A 186 -7.40 18.13 9.98
CA ASN A 186 -8.58 18.98 10.18
C ASN A 186 -8.87 19.21 11.67
N MET A 187 -8.79 18.17 12.50
CA MET A 187 -9.02 18.29 13.94
C MET A 187 -7.97 19.16 14.62
N MET A 188 -6.69 18.94 14.33
CA MET A 188 -5.59 19.76 14.85
C MET A 188 -5.71 21.22 14.40
N THR A 189 -6.09 21.46 13.14
CA THR A 189 -6.37 22.81 12.62
C THR A 189 -7.52 23.47 13.35
N LEU A 190 -8.60 22.72 13.62
CA LEU A 190 -9.75 23.20 14.37
C LEU A 190 -9.36 23.54 15.81
N GLU A 191 -8.56 22.71 16.46
CA GLU A 191 -8.11 22.96 17.82
C GLU A 191 -7.24 24.21 17.93
N LEU A 192 -6.25 24.34 17.04
CA LEU A 192 -5.40 25.52 16.98
C LEU A 192 -6.20 26.79 16.67
N SER A 193 -7.10 26.75 15.69
CA SER A 193 -7.85 27.93 15.24
C SER A 193 -8.99 28.33 16.18
N SER A 194 -9.60 27.35 16.88
CA SER A 194 -10.87 27.54 17.59
C SER A 194 -10.86 27.02 19.03
N LYS A 195 -10.35 25.82 19.31
CA LYS A 195 -10.35 25.29 20.70
C LYS A 195 -9.45 26.13 21.63
N ALA A 196 -8.23 26.46 21.21
CA ALA A 196 -7.34 27.33 21.99
C ALA A 196 -7.98 28.69 22.36
N PRO A 197 -8.52 29.48 21.40
CA PRO A 197 -9.25 30.70 21.73
C PRO A 197 -10.47 30.49 22.62
N SER A 198 -11.15 29.35 22.50
CA SER A 198 -12.31 29.01 23.32
C SER A 198 -11.93 28.74 24.77
N ILE A 199 -10.80 28.05 25.01
CA ILE A 199 -10.22 27.85 26.34
C ILE A 199 -9.87 29.19 26.98
N TRP A 200 -9.13 30.06 26.30
CA TRP A 200 -8.79 31.39 26.84
C TRP A 200 -10.02 32.26 27.11
N SER A 201 -11.06 32.13 26.28
CA SER A 201 -12.33 32.84 26.49
C SER A 201 -13.09 32.30 27.71
N ALA A 202 -13.00 30.99 27.96
CA ALA A 202 -13.55 30.35 29.14
C ALA A 202 -12.82 30.82 30.40
N GLU A 203 -11.49 30.86 30.40
CA GLU A 203 -10.67 31.41 31.49
C GLU A 203 -11.01 32.86 31.79
N ASP A 204 -11.14 33.72 30.78
CA ASP A 204 -11.58 35.12 30.95
C ASP A 204 -12.96 35.23 31.60
N THR A 205 -13.85 34.28 31.29
CA THR A 205 -15.19 34.22 31.86
C THR A 205 -15.17 33.75 33.31
N GLU A 206 -14.34 32.76 33.64
CA GLU A 206 -14.10 32.32 35.02
C GLU A 206 -13.53 33.45 35.88
N ASP A 207 -12.52 34.15 35.38
CA ASP A 207 -11.91 35.30 36.04
C ASP A 207 -12.94 36.42 36.24
N SER A 208 -13.76 36.70 35.23
CA SER A 208 -14.85 37.67 35.33
C SER A 208 -15.85 37.31 36.44
N ILE A 209 -16.22 36.03 36.58
CA ILE A 209 -17.10 35.54 37.65
C ILE A 209 -16.44 35.74 39.02
N ALA A 210 -15.16 35.40 39.16
CA ALA A 210 -14.42 35.56 40.40
C ALA A 210 -14.30 37.05 40.81
N GLU A 211 -14.00 37.93 39.86
CA GLU A 211 -13.96 39.38 40.05
C GLU A 211 -15.33 39.95 40.45
N ALA A 212 -16.41 39.49 39.80
CA ALA A 212 -17.77 39.87 40.14
C ALA A 212 -18.13 39.48 41.58
N SER A 213 -17.80 38.27 42.01
CA SER A 213 -18.01 37.85 43.41
C SER A 213 -17.22 38.73 44.38
N ALA A 214 -15.93 38.96 44.12
CA ALA A 214 -15.09 39.82 44.96
C ALA A 214 -15.65 41.25 45.06
N GLY A 215 -16.17 41.79 43.97
CA GLY A 215 -16.84 43.09 43.92
C GLY A 215 -18.12 43.14 44.77
N LEU A 216 -18.95 42.10 44.69
CA LEU A 216 -20.17 41.98 45.51
C LEU A 216 -19.85 41.84 47.00
N GLN A 217 -18.80 41.10 47.35
CA GLN A 217 -18.31 41.00 48.73
C GLN A 217 -17.80 42.34 49.25
N ALA A 218 -17.05 43.08 48.44
CA ALA A 218 -16.61 44.44 48.77
C ALA A 218 -17.79 45.41 48.93
N ALA A 219 -18.90 45.18 48.23
CA ALA A 219 -20.16 45.91 48.41
C ALA A 219 -20.96 45.49 49.67
N GLY A 220 -20.45 44.53 50.46
CA GLY A 220 -21.01 44.13 51.75
C GLY A 220 -21.89 42.88 51.71
N MET A 221 -21.90 42.13 50.59
CA MET A 221 -22.53 40.82 50.50
C MET A 221 -21.66 39.75 51.20
N ASP A 222 -22.26 38.74 51.82
CA ASP A 222 -21.48 37.62 52.36
C ASP A 222 -20.93 36.74 51.20
N PRO A 223 -19.80 36.03 51.40
CA PRO A 223 -19.15 35.28 50.32
C PRO A 223 -20.06 34.30 49.58
N ALA A 224 -20.87 33.51 50.30
CA ALA A 224 -21.72 32.51 49.67
C ALA A 224 -22.83 33.13 48.82
N SER A 225 -23.43 34.22 49.29
CA SER A 225 -24.41 34.97 48.49
C SER A 225 -23.77 35.67 47.28
N ALA A 226 -22.54 36.15 47.43
CA ALA A 226 -21.80 36.82 46.36
C ALA A 226 -21.43 35.84 45.23
N ASP A 227 -20.91 34.66 45.59
CA ASP A 227 -20.58 33.60 44.64
C ASP A 227 -21.83 33.16 43.87
N ALA A 228 -22.96 32.98 44.57
CA ALA A 228 -24.24 32.61 43.94
C ALA A 228 -24.82 33.70 43.02
N ALA A 229 -24.54 34.98 43.30
CA ALA A 229 -25.08 36.10 42.52
C ALA A 229 -24.16 36.52 41.35
N ALA A 230 -22.87 36.17 41.39
CA ALA A 230 -21.88 36.57 40.40
C ALA A 230 -22.22 36.15 38.96
N PRO A 231 -22.66 34.90 38.69
CA PRO A 231 -23.09 34.50 37.34
C PRO A 231 -24.19 35.40 36.77
N GLY A 232 -25.22 35.68 37.56
CA GLY A 232 -26.34 36.54 37.13
C GLY A 232 -25.89 37.99 36.87
N TYR A 233 -24.92 38.48 37.65
CA TYR A 233 -24.31 39.79 37.41
C TYR A 233 -23.54 39.83 36.08
N ILE A 234 -22.72 38.82 35.78
CA ILE A 234 -21.98 38.73 34.52
C ILE A 234 -22.92 38.71 33.32
N MET A 235 -23.97 37.88 33.34
CA MET A 235 -24.96 37.86 32.26
C MET A 235 -25.70 39.19 32.09
N SER A 236 -25.98 39.88 33.20
CA SER A 236 -26.59 41.22 33.16
C SER A 236 -25.67 42.28 32.54
N VAL A 237 -24.35 42.19 32.81
CA VAL A 237 -23.33 43.06 32.22
C VAL A 237 -23.18 42.77 30.72
N ALA A 238 -23.10 41.49 30.33
CA ALA A 238 -23.04 41.07 28.93
C ALA A 238 -24.24 41.60 28.13
N TYR A 239 -25.46 41.42 28.65
CA TYR A 239 -26.67 41.97 28.04
C TYR A 239 -26.62 43.49 27.92
N SER A 240 -26.19 44.19 28.97
CA SER A 240 -26.12 45.66 28.98
C SER A 240 -25.11 46.18 27.95
N SER A 241 -23.96 45.51 27.80
CA SER A 241 -22.94 45.82 26.81
C SER A 241 -23.47 45.65 25.39
N TRP A 242 -24.09 44.49 25.10
CA TRP A 242 -24.72 44.22 23.82
C TRP A 242 -25.86 45.21 23.50
N ASN A 243 -26.75 45.47 24.46
CA ASN A 243 -27.90 46.35 24.21
C ASN A 243 -27.48 47.80 23.99
N ALA A 244 -26.33 48.23 24.53
CA ALA A 244 -25.78 49.55 24.26
C ALA A 244 -25.36 49.73 22.78
N SER A 245 -25.04 48.64 22.09
CA SER A 245 -24.71 48.64 20.65
C SER A 245 -25.88 48.20 19.75
N SER A 246 -26.98 47.69 20.31
CA SER A 246 -28.13 47.16 19.56
C SER A 246 -29.31 48.16 19.44
N ALA A 247 -30.18 47.93 18.45
CA ALA A 247 -31.43 48.67 18.25
C ALA A 247 -32.68 47.85 18.68
N ALA A 248 -32.48 46.75 19.43
CA ALA A 248 -33.51 45.74 19.69
C ALA A 248 -34.56 46.12 20.75
N GLY A 249 -34.41 47.28 21.40
CA GLY A 249 -35.31 47.74 22.47
C GLY A 249 -34.75 47.43 23.87
N ILE A 250 -35.35 48.06 24.90
CA ILE A 250 -34.87 47.93 26.29
C ILE A 250 -35.71 46.88 27.02
N MET A 251 -35.04 45.82 27.50
CA MET A 251 -35.59 44.85 28.45
C MET A 251 -34.66 44.74 29.67
N THR A 252 -35.14 44.14 30.76
CA THR A 252 -34.30 43.68 31.88
C THR A 252 -34.51 42.18 32.04
N PRO A 253 -33.75 41.35 31.30
CA PRO A 253 -33.89 39.90 31.38
C PRO A 253 -33.54 39.39 32.78
N ASP A 254 -34.29 38.41 33.28
CA ASP A 254 -33.99 37.70 34.51
C ASP A 254 -33.11 36.48 34.25
N PHE A 255 -31.87 36.54 34.71
CA PHE A 255 -30.91 35.44 34.60
C PHE A 255 -30.87 34.54 35.84
N THR A 256 -31.70 34.78 36.86
CA THR A 256 -31.60 34.10 38.17
C THR A 256 -31.67 32.58 38.06
N SER A 257 -32.45 32.04 37.12
CA SER A 257 -32.61 30.58 36.95
C SER A 257 -31.65 29.96 35.92
N SER A 258 -31.04 30.75 35.04
CA SER A 258 -30.26 30.24 33.90
C SER A 258 -28.78 30.58 33.96
N ALA A 259 -28.35 31.62 34.70
CA ALA A 259 -26.96 32.08 34.68
C ALA A 259 -25.95 31.01 35.07
N ASN A 260 -26.25 30.21 36.12
CA ASN A 260 -25.33 29.15 36.55
C ASN A 260 -25.28 28.00 35.53
N ILE A 261 -26.40 27.71 34.86
CA ILE A 261 -26.43 26.72 33.78
C ILE A 261 -25.61 27.25 32.59
N ILE A 262 -25.84 28.49 32.17
CA ILE A 262 -25.12 29.14 31.07
C ILE A 262 -23.60 29.11 31.29
N LEU A 263 -23.17 29.52 32.48
CA LEU A 263 -21.75 29.73 32.74
C LEU A 263 -21.05 28.45 33.21
N ASN A 264 -21.64 27.65 34.11
CA ASN A 264 -20.91 26.60 34.82
C ASN A 264 -21.48 25.17 34.63
N ASP A 265 -22.80 25.00 34.43
CA ASP A 265 -23.42 23.66 34.54
C ASP A 265 -23.93 23.06 33.22
N ALA A 266 -23.88 23.79 32.10
CA ALA A 266 -24.38 23.28 30.83
C ALA A 266 -23.52 22.12 30.31
N VAL A 267 -24.19 21.04 29.90
CA VAL A 267 -23.58 19.83 29.33
C VAL A 267 -24.28 19.45 28.04
N ASP A 268 -23.55 18.85 27.12
CA ASP A 268 -24.13 18.14 25.99
C ASP A 268 -25.00 16.99 26.54
N PRO A 269 -26.32 16.98 26.26
CA PRO A 269 -27.21 15.96 26.78
C PRO A 269 -26.93 14.54 26.26
N SER A 270 -26.18 14.41 25.16
CA SER A 270 -25.88 13.12 24.54
C SER A 270 -24.62 12.45 25.11
N THR A 271 -23.60 13.23 25.45
CA THR A 271 -22.27 12.74 25.89
C THR A 271 -21.97 13.07 27.36
N GLY A 272 -22.56 14.14 27.89
CA GLY A 272 -22.21 14.72 29.18
C GLY A 272 -20.99 15.66 29.14
N ILE A 273 -20.42 15.93 27.96
CA ILE A 273 -19.32 16.88 27.78
C ILE A 273 -19.77 18.27 28.25
N CYS A 274 -18.91 18.98 28.99
CA CYS A 274 -19.23 20.34 29.44
C CYS A 274 -19.25 21.32 28.25
N ILE A 275 -20.36 22.03 28.10
CA ILE A 275 -20.56 23.07 27.08
C ILE A 275 -20.86 24.44 27.69
N ALA A 276 -20.74 24.55 29.01
CA ALA A 276 -20.89 25.81 29.73
C ALA A 276 -19.84 26.84 29.25
N LEU A 277 -20.11 28.14 29.38
CA LEU A 277 -19.17 29.16 28.89
C LEU A 277 -17.84 29.17 29.64
N THR A 278 -17.72 28.55 30.82
CA THR A 278 -16.43 28.33 31.49
C THR A 278 -15.73 27.04 31.08
N CYS A 279 -16.25 26.30 30.11
CA CYS A 279 -15.65 25.06 29.62
C CYS A 279 -15.04 25.22 28.22
N ASP A 280 -14.07 24.38 27.89
CA ASP A 280 -13.21 24.45 26.69
C ASP A 280 -13.99 24.65 25.39
N TYR A 281 -15.14 23.98 25.22
CA TYR A 281 -15.95 24.06 24.00
C TYR A 281 -17.04 25.14 24.03
N GLY A 282 -17.35 25.74 25.18
CA GLY A 282 -18.55 26.55 25.37
C GLY A 282 -18.60 27.79 24.47
N HIS A 283 -17.49 28.52 24.42
CA HIS A 283 -17.39 29.74 23.60
C HIS A 283 -17.45 29.42 22.11
N MET A 284 -16.68 28.43 21.66
CA MET A 284 -16.67 27.95 20.28
C MET A 284 -18.05 27.44 19.84
N LEU A 285 -18.74 26.64 20.67
CA LEU A 285 -20.07 26.12 20.36
C LEU A 285 -21.07 27.27 20.17
N VAL A 286 -21.19 28.17 21.13
CA VAL A 286 -22.15 29.29 21.04
C VAL A 286 -21.87 30.20 19.85
N ALA A 287 -20.59 30.48 19.58
CA ALA A 287 -20.19 31.27 18.43
C ALA A 287 -20.52 30.56 17.11
N GLY A 288 -20.22 29.26 17.02
CA GLY A 288 -20.48 28.41 15.85
C GLY A 288 -21.96 28.23 15.53
N MET A 289 -22.82 28.18 16.56
CA MET A 289 -24.29 28.19 16.38
C MET A 289 -24.80 29.47 15.70
N GLY A 290 -24.05 30.57 15.75
CA GLY A 290 -24.39 31.83 15.09
C GLY A 290 -25.37 32.72 15.87
N GLU A 291 -25.73 33.85 15.27
CA GLU A 291 -26.60 34.85 15.88
C GLU A 291 -27.98 34.28 16.26
N PRO A 292 -28.61 34.79 17.34
CA PRO A 292 -30.01 34.52 17.67
C PRO A 292 -30.95 34.65 16.46
N SER A 293 -31.73 33.60 16.22
CA SER A 293 -32.66 33.49 15.10
C SER A 293 -33.80 32.52 15.45
N GLU A 294 -34.83 32.44 14.60
CA GLU A 294 -35.96 31.52 14.82
C GLU A 294 -35.54 30.05 14.91
N SER A 295 -34.41 29.66 14.31
CA SER A 295 -33.84 28.30 14.38
C SER A 295 -32.81 28.14 15.50
N VAL A 296 -31.96 29.14 15.75
CA VAL A 296 -30.85 29.03 16.70
C VAL A 296 -31.31 29.22 18.14
N THR A 297 -32.14 30.23 18.41
CA THR A 297 -32.55 30.61 19.76
C THR A 297 -33.23 29.47 20.52
N PRO A 298 -34.19 28.71 19.95
CA PRO A 298 -34.81 27.60 20.67
C PRO A 298 -33.82 26.50 21.04
N THR A 299 -32.88 26.18 20.14
CA THR A 299 -31.85 25.15 20.35
C THR A 299 -30.88 25.56 21.45
N ARG A 300 -30.32 26.78 21.37
CA ARG A 300 -29.40 27.28 22.39
C ARG A 300 -30.09 27.45 23.76
N ALA A 301 -31.35 27.88 23.77
CA ALA A 301 -32.14 27.96 25.00
C ALA A 301 -32.36 26.62 25.70
N MET A 302 -32.49 25.54 24.93
CA MET A 302 -32.62 24.19 25.47
C MET A 302 -31.32 23.73 26.14
N LEU A 303 -30.18 23.91 25.45
CA LEU A 303 -28.85 23.51 25.95
C LEU A 303 -28.46 24.25 27.23
N TYR A 304 -28.79 25.53 27.32
CA TYR A 304 -28.35 26.41 28.40
C TYR A 304 -29.46 26.75 29.43
N GLY A 305 -30.56 25.99 29.44
CA GLY A 305 -31.52 26.01 30.54
C GLY A 305 -32.44 27.24 30.62
N TYR A 306 -32.68 27.94 29.50
CA TYR A 306 -33.63 29.06 29.43
C TYR A 306 -34.76 28.86 28.40
N GLY A 307 -35.00 27.61 27.99
CA GLY A 307 -36.06 27.24 27.03
C GLY A 307 -37.49 27.57 27.48
N ASP A 308 -37.75 27.53 28.78
CA ASP A 308 -39.07 27.82 29.39
C ASP A 308 -39.39 29.33 29.50
N VAL A 309 -38.42 30.20 29.20
CA VAL A 309 -38.60 31.65 29.23
C VAL A 309 -39.48 32.07 28.04
N THR A 310 -40.47 32.93 28.30
CA THR A 310 -41.40 33.40 27.27
C THR A 310 -40.81 34.53 26.43
N GLU A 311 -41.19 34.61 25.15
CA GLU A 311 -40.83 35.76 24.31
C GLU A 311 -41.46 37.07 24.81
N PRO A 312 -40.77 38.23 24.67
CA PRO A 312 -39.50 38.43 23.97
C PRO A 312 -38.24 38.18 24.82
N GLU A 313 -38.39 37.77 26.09
CA GLU A 313 -37.29 37.71 27.06
C GLU A 313 -36.26 36.63 26.73
N ARG A 314 -36.72 35.48 26.25
CA ARG A 314 -35.84 34.41 25.78
C ARG A 314 -34.86 34.88 24.70
N THR A 315 -35.35 35.63 23.71
CA THR A 315 -34.49 36.22 22.66
C THR A 315 -33.44 37.17 23.25
N HIS A 316 -33.78 37.96 24.27
CA HIS A 316 -32.83 38.87 24.90
C HIS A 316 -31.79 38.17 25.79
N ILE A 317 -32.17 37.08 26.47
CA ILE A 317 -31.21 36.19 27.15
C ILE A 317 -30.25 35.59 26.13
N ASP A 318 -30.79 35.09 25.01
CA ASP A 318 -30.00 34.47 23.95
C ASP A 318 -28.98 35.43 23.33
N TRP A 319 -29.36 36.69 23.10
CA TRP A 319 -28.41 37.74 22.69
C TRP A 319 -27.31 38.01 23.71
N ALA A 320 -27.59 37.90 25.01
CA ALA A 320 -26.57 38.07 26.04
C ALA A 320 -25.57 36.91 26.02
N VAL A 321 -26.06 35.67 25.88
CA VAL A 321 -25.23 34.46 25.77
C VAL A 321 -24.35 34.53 24.52
N TYR A 322 -24.96 34.80 23.36
CA TYR A 322 -24.22 34.93 22.09
C TYR A 322 -23.21 36.07 22.12
N ALA A 323 -23.57 37.24 22.67
CA ALA A 323 -22.67 38.38 22.70
C ALA A 323 -21.48 38.16 23.63
N LEU A 324 -21.66 37.55 24.81
CA LEU A 324 -20.56 37.19 25.70
C LEU A 324 -19.62 36.22 25.00
N ALA A 325 -20.17 35.10 24.51
CA ALA A 325 -19.37 34.05 23.89
C ALA A 325 -18.66 34.52 22.62
N GLY A 326 -19.41 35.13 21.69
CA GLY A 326 -18.87 35.58 20.41
C GLY A 326 -17.85 36.70 20.55
N THR A 327 -18.02 37.63 21.51
CA THR A 327 -17.06 38.72 21.71
C THR A 327 -15.74 38.20 22.25
N ASN A 328 -15.77 37.34 23.28
CA ASN A 328 -14.55 36.77 23.85
C ASN A 328 -13.85 35.86 22.84
N PHE A 329 -14.59 34.97 22.19
CA PHE A 329 -14.06 34.04 21.19
C PHE A 329 -13.38 34.76 20.03
N LEU A 330 -14.03 35.76 19.44
CA LEU A 330 -13.43 36.58 18.38
C LEU A 330 -12.28 37.45 18.89
N GLY A 331 -12.35 37.94 20.14
CA GLY A 331 -11.29 38.72 20.78
C GLY A 331 -9.97 37.96 20.91
N HIS A 332 -10.04 36.65 21.13
CA HIS A 332 -8.91 35.72 21.15
C HIS A 332 -8.54 35.16 19.76
N GLY A 333 -9.22 35.61 18.70
CA GLY A 333 -8.95 35.17 17.34
C GLY A 333 -9.49 33.77 17.04
N GLY A 334 -10.66 33.41 17.58
CA GLY A 334 -11.39 32.20 17.23
C GLY A 334 -11.75 32.16 15.73
N GLY A 335 -11.43 31.05 15.07
CA GLY A 335 -11.62 30.87 13.63
C GLY A 335 -10.66 31.69 12.74
N ALA A 336 -9.54 32.16 13.30
CA ALA A 336 -8.54 32.88 12.52
C ALA A 336 -7.73 31.96 11.59
N ASP A 337 -7.29 32.50 10.45
CA ASP A 337 -6.37 31.84 9.53
C ASP A 337 -4.98 31.71 10.17
N LEU A 338 -4.60 30.47 10.48
CA LEU A 338 -3.37 30.13 11.19
C LEU A 338 -2.10 30.58 10.45
N THR A 339 -2.16 30.82 9.14
CA THR A 339 -1.01 31.32 8.35
C THR A 339 -0.74 32.81 8.57
N THR A 340 -1.67 33.52 9.21
CA THR A 340 -1.62 34.98 9.36
C THR A 340 -1.58 35.47 10.81
N VAL A 341 -1.86 34.59 11.78
CA VAL A 341 -1.81 34.92 13.21
C VAL A 341 -0.37 34.89 13.73
N ASP A 342 -0.11 35.67 14.78
CA ASP A 342 1.20 35.75 15.43
C ASP A 342 1.30 34.98 16.75
N ASN A 343 0.21 34.31 17.16
CA ASN A 343 0.10 33.58 18.42
C ASN A 343 0.02 32.04 18.25
N ASN A 344 0.55 31.49 17.15
CA ASN A 344 0.57 30.04 16.90
C ASN A 344 1.34 29.27 17.99
N ARG A 345 2.33 29.90 18.63
CA ARG A 345 3.09 29.28 19.72
C ARG A 345 2.20 29.02 20.93
N GLU A 346 1.43 30.04 21.32
CA GLU A 346 0.49 29.96 22.44
C GLU A 346 -0.65 28.97 22.11
N ARG A 347 -1.17 29.00 20.88
CA ARG A 347 -2.21 28.03 20.43
C ARG A 347 -1.71 26.60 20.52
N LEU A 348 -0.51 26.32 20.01
CA LEU A 348 0.09 24.99 20.07
C LEU A 348 0.31 24.54 21.51
N LEU A 349 0.84 25.42 22.37
CA LEU A 349 1.05 25.11 23.78
C LEU A 349 -0.27 24.78 24.48
N GLU A 350 -1.35 25.50 24.18
CA GLU A 350 -2.66 25.28 24.78
C GLU A 350 -3.23 23.89 24.47
N VAL A 351 -3.19 23.48 23.19
CA VAL A 351 -3.88 22.26 22.74
C VAL A 351 -3.00 21.00 22.83
N SER A 352 -1.68 21.15 22.73
CA SER A 352 -0.74 20.01 22.72
C SER A 352 0.15 19.95 23.95
N GLY A 353 0.22 21.01 24.76
CA GLY A 353 1.21 21.15 25.84
C GLY A 353 2.65 21.39 25.37
N VAL A 354 2.89 21.50 24.05
CA VAL A 354 4.23 21.67 23.47
C VAL A 354 4.55 23.15 23.22
N ASP A 355 5.65 23.62 23.80
CA ASP A 355 6.17 24.96 23.58
C ASP A 355 7.35 24.97 22.58
N ILE A 356 7.22 25.69 21.45
CA ILE A 356 8.30 25.91 20.48
C ILE A 356 8.63 27.40 20.41
N ALA A 357 9.72 27.80 21.09
CA ALA A 357 10.13 29.19 21.15
C ALA A 357 10.82 29.73 19.88
N ASN A 358 11.33 28.84 19.02
CA ASN A 358 11.98 29.25 17.78
C ASN A 358 10.90 29.44 16.70
N PRO A 359 10.68 30.66 16.18
CA PRO A 359 9.62 30.92 15.21
C PRO A 359 9.82 30.17 13.89
N ASP A 360 11.07 29.99 13.44
CA ASP A 360 11.34 29.27 12.19
C ASP A 360 11.02 27.77 12.34
N ALA A 361 11.34 27.20 13.50
CA ALA A 361 11.01 25.79 13.80
C ALA A 361 9.49 25.61 13.98
N LEU A 362 8.80 26.56 14.62
CA LEU A 362 7.35 26.52 14.77
C LEU A 362 6.63 26.60 13.43
N ASP A 363 7.03 27.54 12.57
CA ASP A 363 6.45 27.70 11.23
C ASP A 363 6.64 26.42 10.40
N HIS A 364 7.83 25.84 10.45
CA HIS A 364 8.12 24.58 9.75
C HIS A 364 7.37 23.37 10.34
N VAL A 365 7.25 23.27 11.67
CA VAL A 365 6.46 22.21 12.32
C VAL A 365 4.98 22.28 11.94
N LEU A 366 4.41 23.47 11.77
CA LEU A 366 2.99 23.60 11.43
C LEU A 366 2.75 23.50 9.92
N PHE A 367 3.57 24.18 9.10
CA PHE A 367 3.29 24.44 7.68
C PHE A 367 4.42 24.00 6.73
N GLY A 368 5.46 23.34 7.25
CA GLY A 368 6.65 22.99 6.49
C GLY A 368 6.35 22.18 5.24
N ILE A 369 7.07 22.48 4.17
CA ILE A 369 7.13 21.67 2.96
C ILE A 369 8.60 21.31 2.75
N GLY A 370 8.88 20.02 2.65
CA GLY A 370 10.23 19.50 2.47
C GLY A 370 10.82 19.82 1.11
N GLU A 371 12.12 19.59 0.95
CA GLU A 371 12.81 19.80 -0.34
C GLU A 371 12.26 18.90 -1.46
N THR A 372 11.67 17.76 -1.09
CA THR A 372 10.98 16.82 -1.99
C THR A 372 9.59 17.32 -2.43
N GLY A 373 9.11 18.42 -1.85
CA GLY A 373 7.77 18.95 -2.09
C GLY A 373 6.67 18.29 -1.25
N LEU A 374 7.03 17.40 -0.32
CA LEU A 374 6.10 16.72 0.58
C LEU A 374 5.76 17.59 1.80
N ALA A 375 4.55 17.40 2.36
CA ALA A 375 4.14 18.02 3.61
C ALA A 375 4.99 17.52 4.78
N GLU A 376 5.74 18.42 5.41
CA GLU A 376 6.43 18.14 6.69
C GLU A 376 5.65 18.75 7.86
N GLY A 377 4.92 19.86 7.62
CA GLY A 377 4.09 20.49 8.63
C GLY A 377 2.94 19.58 9.11
N ILE A 378 2.72 19.45 10.41
CA ILE A 378 1.73 18.54 10.99
C ILE A 378 0.28 18.90 10.62
N ILE A 379 0.01 20.14 10.21
CA ILE A 379 -1.29 20.58 9.68
C ILE A 379 -1.21 20.96 8.18
N GLN A 380 -0.16 20.52 7.49
CA GLN A 380 0.04 20.76 6.07
C GLN A 380 -0.38 19.53 5.26
N GLU A 381 -0.91 19.77 4.06
CA GLU A 381 -1.22 18.75 3.06
C GLU A 381 -0.50 19.08 1.76
N THR A 382 -0.08 18.02 1.04
CA THR A 382 0.47 18.10 -0.32
C THR A 382 -0.11 16.99 -1.18
N ASP A 383 -0.25 17.25 -2.49
CA ASP A 383 -0.60 16.21 -3.46
C ASP A 383 0.64 15.41 -3.84
N PHE A 384 0.53 14.08 -3.78
CA PHE A 384 1.55 13.16 -4.27
C PHE A 384 0.89 12.16 -5.23
N ASN A 385 1.09 12.39 -6.53
CA ASN A 385 0.52 11.59 -7.62
C ASN A 385 -1.01 11.42 -7.53
N GLY A 386 -1.74 12.47 -7.13
CA GLY A 386 -3.20 12.44 -7.01
C GLY A 386 -3.73 11.92 -5.67
N LEU A 387 -2.86 11.60 -4.71
CA LEU A 387 -3.24 11.28 -3.34
C LEU A 387 -2.86 12.43 -2.40
N PRO A 388 -3.77 12.84 -1.48
CA PRO A 388 -3.43 13.78 -0.43
C PRO A 388 -2.50 13.11 0.58
N LEU A 389 -1.32 13.67 0.78
CA LEU A 389 -0.40 13.29 1.86
C LEU A 389 -0.37 14.39 2.92
N ASN A 390 -0.78 14.02 4.13
CA ASN A 390 -0.84 14.89 5.28
C ASN A 390 0.47 14.82 6.08
N GLY A 391 0.97 15.97 6.55
CA GLY A 391 2.27 16.03 7.20
C GLY A 391 2.29 15.43 8.61
N ASN A 392 1.15 15.28 9.29
CA ASN A 392 1.10 14.60 10.59
C ASN A 392 1.52 13.11 10.51
N ILE A 393 1.09 12.38 9.48
CA ILE A 393 1.49 10.97 9.29
C ILE A 393 2.95 10.90 8.84
N LEU A 394 3.40 11.82 7.97
CA LEU A 394 4.81 11.90 7.57
C LEU A 394 5.74 12.25 8.74
N PHE A 395 5.28 13.12 9.63
CA PHE A 395 5.94 13.43 10.89
C PHE A 395 6.07 12.18 11.77
N LEU A 396 4.98 11.42 11.95
CA LEU A 396 4.96 10.20 12.75
C LEU A 396 5.89 9.12 12.17
N LEU A 397 5.82 8.89 10.85
CA LEU A 397 6.69 7.94 10.13
C LEU A 397 8.17 8.33 10.25
N GLY A 398 8.49 9.61 10.08
CA GLY A 398 9.86 10.11 10.24
C GLY A 398 10.36 9.97 11.68
N ALA A 399 9.52 10.28 12.66
CA ALA A 399 9.85 10.15 14.08
C ALA A 399 10.06 8.69 14.50
N SER A 400 9.27 7.75 13.97
CA SER A 400 9.40 6.32 14.25
C SER A 400 10.62 5.70 13.56
N ALA A 401 10.91 6.12 12.33
CA ALA A 401 12.05 5.63 11.56
C ALA A 401 13.39 6.11 12.13
N ASN A 402 13.52 7.43 12.36
CA ASN A 402 14.74 8.03 12.89
C ASN A 402 14.47 9.33 13.64
N ALA A 403 14.16 9.22 14.93
CA ALA A 403 13.88 10.37 15.80
C ALA A 403 14.98 11.45 15.79
N PHE A 404 16.26 11.10 15.62
CA PHE A 404 17.35 12.08 15.59
C PHE A 404 17.34 12.91 14.31
N GLU A 405 17.05 12.28 13.17
CA GLU A 405 16.91 12.96 11.89
C GLU A 405 15.66 13.82 11.88
N ALA A 406 14.52 13.30 12.36
CA ALA A 406 13.29 14.08 12.51
C ALA A 406 13.51 15.33 13.37
N MET A 407 14.19 15.22 14.52
CA MET A 407 14.57 16.39 15.33
C MET A 407 15.42 17.41 14.55
N GLY A 408 16.29 16.93 13.66
CA GLY A 408 17.10 17.75 12.76
C GLY A 408 16.25 18.47 11.72
N THR A 409 15.35 17.76 11.04
CA THR A 409 14.41 18.29 10.04
C THR A 409 13.55 19.39 10.64
N TYR A 410 12.91 19.10 11.78
CA TYR A 410 11.98 20.04 12.42
C TYR A 410 12.67 21.12 13.27
N GLY A 411 13.97 20.98 13.55
CA GLY A 411 14.70 21.91 14.41
C GLY A 411 14.22 21.92 15.87
N ILE A 412 13.68 20.80 16.35
CA ILE A 412 13.08 20.64 17.69
C ILE A 412 13.84 19.65 18.58
N GLY A 413 13.61 19.73 19.88
CA GLY A 413 14.13 18.81 20.89
C GLY A 413 13.30 17.53 21.01
N LEU A 414 13.88 16.48 21.64
CA LEU A 414 13.21 15.19 21.83
C LEU A 414 11.87 15.29 22.57
N SER A 415 11.77 16.13 23.59
CA SER A 415 10.50 16.30 24.33
C SER A 415 9.41 16.94 23.48
N GLN A 416 9.79 17.85 22.58
CA GLN A 416 8.85 18.47 21.64
C GLN A 416 8.44 17.46 20.58
N LEU A 417 9.39 16.68 20.04
CA LEU A 417 9.09 15.60 19.09
C LEU A 417 8.08 14.61 19.68
N LEU A 418 8.33 14.12 20.90
CA LEU A 418 7.44 13.15 21.55
C LEU A 418 6.06 13.73 21.87
N GLY A 419 5.98 14.99 22.32
CA GLY A 419 4.71 15.64 22.60
C GLY A 419 3.88 15.90 21.34
N LEU A 420 4.53 16.30 20.25
CA LEU A 420 3.85 16.46 18.95
C LEU A 420 3.42 15.12 18.35
N ALA A 421 4.23 14.08 18.54
CA ALA A 421 3.91 12.73 18.08
C ALA A 421 2.71 12.16 18.86
N ASP A 422 2.67 12.36 20.18
CA ASP A 422 1.51 12.02 21.02
C ASP A 422 0.26 12.79 20.56
N TYR A 423 0.39 14.12 20.38
CA TYR A 423 -0.71 14.97 19.92
C TYR A 423 -1.29 14.54 18.55
N ALA A 424 -0.42 14.27 17.57
CA ALA A 424 -0.84 13.81 16.25
C ALA A 424 -1.45 12.40 16.31
N ASP A 425 -0.85 11.49 17.08
CA ASP A 425 -1.33 10.11 17.20
C ASP A 425 -2.67 10.01 17.93
N CYS A 426 -2.93 10.87 18.92
CA CYS A 426 -4.22 10.90 19.60
C CYS A 426 -5.38 11.19 18.63
N TRP A 427 -5.19 12.08 17.64
CA TRP A 427 -6.19 12.34 16.62
C TRP A 427 -6.17 11.34 15.46
N LEU A 428 -5.00 10.83 15.09
CA LEU A 428 -4.88 9.81 14.04
C LEU A 428 -5.51 8.48 14.47
N GLY A 429 -5.32 8.10 15.74
CA GLY A 429 -5.79 6.86 16.32
C GLY A 429 -4.96 5.63 15.94
N SER A 430 -3.66 5.76 15.68
CA SER A 430 -2.83 4.57 15.36
C SER A 430 -2.51 3.71 16.59
N GLY A 431 -2.64 4.27 17.79
CA GLY A 431 -2.37 3.59 19.06
C GLY A 431 -0.88 3.35 19.34
N LEU A 432 0.00 4.02 18.59
CA LEU A 432 1.46 3.88 18.70
C LEU A 432 2.01 4.56 19.97
N LEU A 433 1.50 5.73 20.30
CA LEU A 433 1.94 6.59 21.39
C LEU A 433 0.79 6.97 22.31
N CYS A 434 -0.35 7.34 21.72
CA CYS A 434 -1.52 7.76 22.46
C CYS A 434 -2.37 6.54 22.88
N SER A 435 -2.64 6.42 24.18
CA SER A 435 -3.40 5.27 24.72
C SER A 435 -4.91 5.38 24.56
N ASN A 436 -5.44 6.59 24.34
CA ASN A 436 -6.86 6.83 24.11
C ASN A 436 -6.99 7.77 22.90
N VAL A 437 -7.72 7.33 21.88
CA VAL A 437 -8.00 8.16 20.71
C VAL A 437 -8.88 9.35 21.13
N GLU A 438 -8.59 10.53 20.58
CA GLU A 438 -9.39 11.73 20.80
C GLU A 438 -10.74 11.63 20.09
N GLU A 439 -11.74 12.23 20.71
CA GLU A 439 -13.13 12.14 20.30
C GLU A 439 -13.68 13.53 20.00
N PHE A 440 -14.06 13.76 18.74
CA PHE A 440 -14.67 15.01 18.31
C PHE A 440 -16.11 15.12 18.85
N PRO A 441 -16.47 16.20 19.57
CA PRO A 441 -17.85 16.39 20.05
C PRO A 441 -18.79 16.77 18.89
N MET A 442 -19.65 15.83 18.46
CA MET A 442 -20.52 16.01 17.30
C MET A 442 -21.55 17.15 17.47
N ILE A 443 -21.81 17.58 18.70
CA ILE A 443 -22.64 18.78 18.97
C ILE A 443 -22.09 20.05 18.31
N LEU A 444 -20.78 20.13 18.05
CA LEU A 444 -20.15 21.26 17.37
C LEU A 444 -20.57 21.39 15.90
N VAL A 445 -20.98 20.28 15.27
CA VAL A 445 -21.56 20.26 13.91
C VAL A 445 -23.09 20.10 13.93
N GLY A 446 -23.71 20.14 15.11
CA GLY A 446 -25.16 20.07 15.29
C GLY A 446 -25.73 18.65 15.42
N GLU A 447 -24.87 17.65 15.64
CA GLU A 447 -25.24 16.25 15.81
C GLU A 447 -25.07 15.79 17.28
N SER A 448 -25.22 14.49 17.54
CA SER A 448 -25.16 13.91 18.89
C SER A 448 -24.07 12.86 19.01
N GLY A 449 -23.49 12.71 20.20
CA GLY A 449 -22.41 11.75 20.46
C GLY A 449 -21.02 12.34 20.21
N THR A 450 -20.05 11.46 20.10
CA THR A 450 -18.68 11.77 19.73
C THR A 450 -18.30 11.00 18.48
N MET A 451 -17.20 11.40 17.85
CA MET A 451 -16.63 10.71 16.70
C MET A 451 -15.11 10.68 16.79
N ASN A 452 -14.53 9.49 16.78
CA ASN A 452 -13.08 9.31 16.63
C ASN A 452 -12.70 9.02 15.15
N SER A 453 -11.40 8.87 14.89
CA SER A 453 -10.89 8.63 13.53
C SER A 453 -11.30 7.28 12.93
N ASP A 454 -11.49 6.24 13.75
CA ASP A 454 -11.96 4.92 13.29
C ASP A 454 -13.42 4.98 12.84
N GLU A 455 -14.28 5.59 13.66
CA GLU A 455 -15.69 5.79 13.35
C GLU A 455 -15.84 6.69 12.12
N TRP A 456 -15.10 7.79 12.06
CA TRP A 456 -15.08 8.68 10.90
C TRP A 456 -14.67 7.95 9.62
N TRP A 457 -13.63 7.11 9.67
CA TRP A 457 -13.18 6.35 8.50
C TRP A 457 -14.26 5.42 7.96
N ILE A 458 -14.94 4.68 8.85
CA ILE A 458 -16.01 3.76 8.46
C ILE A 458 -17.18 4.51 7.80
N GLU A 459 -17.60 5.63 8.37
CA GLU A 459 -18.70 6.45 7.83
C GLU A 459 -18.29 7.09 6.49
N ALA A 460 -17.12 7.73 6.44
CA ALA A 460 -16.66 8.48 5.27
C ALA A 460 -16.25 7.59 4.09
N PHE A 461 -15.76 6.37 4.34
CA PHE A 461 -15.39 5.43 3.26
C PHE A 461 -16.61 5.01 2.42
N GLY A 462 -17.73 4.69 3.09
CA GLY A 462 -18.94 4.18 2.46
C GLY A 462 -20.02 5.23 2.17
N GLY A 463 -19.84 6.48 2.62
CA GLY A 463 -20.87 7.51 2.59
C GLY A 463 -20.33 8.92 2.40
N GLU A 464 -21.12 9.92 2.81
CA GLU A 464 -20.71 11.32 2.89
C GLU A 464 -19.89 11.55 4.17
N GLU A 465 -18.83 12.37 4.10
CA GLU A 465 -18.02 12.63 5.29
C GLU A 465 -18.83 13.40 6.35
N PRO A 466 -18.90 12.91 7.59
CA PRO A 466 -19.92 13.36 8.54
C PRO A 466 -19.68 14.76 9.14
N LEU A 467 -18.49 15.35 8.93
CA LEU A 467 -18.12 16.62 9.56
C LEU A 467 -18.32 17.84 8.63
N GLN A 468 -17.74 17.81 7.43
CA GLN A 468 -17.79 18.91 6.47
C GLN A 468 -18.72 18.62 5.28
N GLY A 469 -19.25 17.40 5.18
CA GLY A 469 -19.97 16.92 4.00
C GLY A 469 -19.04 16.63 2.82
N GLY A 470 -19.62 16.23 1.70
CA GLY A 470 -18.85 15.79 0.52
C GLY A 470 -18.20 14.41 0.72
N TYR A 471 -17.23 14.07 -0.13
CA TYR A 471 -16.67 12.71 -0.22
C TYR A 471 -15.16 12.74 -0.12
N ILE A 472 -14.60 11.84 0.70
CA ILE A 472 -13.15 11.74 0.89
C ILE A 472 -12.47 11.15 -0.35
N PRO A 473 -11.22 11.56 -0.68
CA PRO A 473 -10.51 11.04 -1.86
C PRO A 473 -10.27 9.53 -1.89
N LEU A 474 -10.18 8.90 -0.72
CA LEU A 474 -9.98 7.46 -0.55
C LEU A 474 -11.30 6.69 -0.29
N GLY A 475 -12.45 7.30 -0.53
CA GLY A 475 -13.78 6.71 -0.33
C GLY A 475 -14.39 6.10 -1.59
N LEU A 476 -15.48 5.34 -1.42
CA LEU A 476 -16.21 4.67 -2.52
C LEU A 476 -16.99 5.63 -3.42
N ASN A 477 -17.39 6.78 -2.89
CA ASN A 477 -18.15 7.80 -3.61
C ASN A 477 -17.25 8.62 -4.55
N MET A 478 -16.77 7.99 -5.63
CA MET A 478 -15.91 8.63 -6.62
C MET A 478 -16.34 8.39 -8.07
N GLY A 479 -16.00 9.34 -8.94
CA GLY A 479 -16.25 9.25 -10.37
C GLY A 479 -17.74 9.07 -10.70
N PRO A 480 -18.14 7.99 -11.40
CA PRO A 480 -19.55 7.78 -11.74
C PRO A 480 -20.43 7.39 -10.55
N PHE A 481 -19.84 7.08 -9.38
CA PHE A 481 -20.56 6.68 -8.16
C PHE A 481 -20.67 7.80 -7.12
N GLU A 482 -20.08 8.96 -7.38
CA GLU A 482 -20.10 10.11 -6.46
C GLU A 482 -21.55 10.49 -6.10
N GLY A 483 -21.86 10.42 -4.80
CA GLY A 483 -23.17 10.70 -4.22
C GLY A 483 -24.26 9.69 -4.52
N LEU A 484 -23.89 8.48 -4.94
CA LEU A 484 -24.82 7.37 -5.16
C LEU A 484 -24.70 6.28 -4.08
N ILE A 485 -23.62 6.26 -3.31
CA ILE A 485 -23.30 5.21 -2.34
C ILE A 485 -23.53 5.75 -0.93
N ASP A 486 -24.27 4.99 -0.13
CA ASP A 486 -24.61 5.29 1.25
C ASP A 486 -24.68 3.97 2.01
N MET A 487 -23.50 3.44 2.33
CA MET A 487 -23.35 2.14 2.99
C MET A 487 -23.51 2.27 4.50
N SER A 488 -24.10 1.25 5.14
CA SER A 488 -24.11 1.20 6.61
C SER A 488 -22.70 0.94 7.17
N PRO A 489 -22.38 1.41 8.38
CA PRO A 489 -21.12 1.09 9.04
C PRO A 489 -20.86 -0.42 9.15
N GLU A 490 -21.90 -1.23 9.36
CA GLU A 490 -21.77 -2.69 9.41
C GLU A 490 -21.39 -3.30 8.06
N ASP A 491 -21.81 -2.71 6.94
CA ASP A 491 -21.49 -3.18 5.60
C ASP A 491 -20.07 -2.77 5.19
N VAL A 492 -19.66 -1.55 5.51
CA VAL A 492 -18.27 -1.09 5.31
C VAL A 492 -17.31 -1.97 6.10
N ARG A 493 -17.62 -2.24 7.37
CA ARG A 493 -16.80 -3.12 8.20
C ARG A 493 -16.69 -4.53 7.63
N ARG A 494 -17.77 -5.09 7.08
CA ARG A 494 -17.75 -6.42 6.44
C ARG A 494 -16.89 -6.46 5.19
N LEU A 495 -16.85 -5.35 4.46
CA LEU A 495 -16.04 -5.21 3.26
C LEU A 495 -14.55 -5.09 3.60
N LEU A 496 -14.21 -4.34 4.66
CA LEU A 496 -12.82 -4.04 5.01
C LEU A 496 -12.19 -5.04 5.99
N TYR A 497 -12.88 -5.40 7.08
CA TYR A 497 -12.27 -6.10 8.22
C TYR A 497 -12.95 -7.42 8.59
N ASP A 498 -14.27 -7.46 8.52
CA ASP A 498 -15.07 -8.54 9.10
C ASP A 498 -15.43 -9.60 8.04
N GLY A 499 -14.90 -10.81 8.17
CA GLY A 499 -15.29 -11.98 7.37
C GLY A 499 -14.17 -12.59 6.55
N GLU A 500 -14.47 -13.69 5.87
CA GLU A 500 -13.50 -14.47 5.08
C GLU A 500 -13.02 -13.72 3.83
N TYR A 501 -13.86 -12.82 3.30
CA TYR A 501 -13.60 -12.05 2.08
C TYR A 501 -13.28 -10.58 2.36
N ALA A 502 -13.01 -10.21 3.62
CA ALA A 502 -12.61 -8.86 3.97
C ALA A 502 -11.30 -8.49 3.24
N MET A 503 -11.16 -7.24 2.77
CA MET A 503 -9.95 -6.84 2.03
C MET A 503 -8.71 -6.70 2.92
N CYS A 504 -8.89 -6.20 4.13
CA CYS A 504 -7.83 -6.05 5.11
C CYS A 504 -7.78 -7.22 6.09
N GLY A 505 -8.95 -7.66 6.58
CA GLY A 505 -9.09 -8.83 7.47
C GLY A 505 -9.17 -8.51 8.96
N PRO A 506 -9.39 -9.51 9.84
CA PRO A 506 -9.65 -9.28 11.26
C PRO A 506 -8.38 -9.29 12.13
N ASP A 507 -7.81 -8.12 12.48
CA ASP A 507 -7.10 -7.90 13.77
C ASP A 507 -7.06 -6.38 14.13
N PRO A 508 -7.61 -5.99 15.30
CA PRO A 508 -7.65 -4.61 15.80
C PRO A 508 -6.44 -4.17 16.68
N ALA A 509 -5.27 -4.83 16.66
CA ALA A 509 -4.17 -4.50 17.59
C ALA A 509 -2.85 -3.96 16.99
N LEU A 510 -2.74 -3.81 15.67
CA LEU A 510 -1.72 -3.03 14.94
C LEU A 510 -2.08 -3.23 13.47
N GLY A 511 -2.50 -2.16 12.78
CA GLY A 511 -2.91 -2.19 11.37
C GLY A 511 -1.92 -2.97 10.52
N ALA A 512 -2.26 -4.23 10.28
CA ALA A 512 -1.57 -5.13 9.37
C ALA A 512 -2.68 -5.93 8.68
N CYS A 513 -3.03 -5.52 7.47
CA CYS A 513 -3.96 -6.27 6.64
C CYS A 513 -3.38 -7.67 6.37
N THR A 514 -4.12 -8.71 6.79
CA THR A 514 -3.67 -10.11 6.76
C THR A 514 -4.31 -10.94 5.65
N THR A 515 -5.28 -10.40 4.91
CA THR A 515 -5.92 -11.20 3.85
C THR A 515 -5.15 -11.17 2.54
N GLU A 516 -5.15 -12.32 1.86
CA GLU A 516 -4.67 -12.46 0.48
C GLU A 516 -5.78 -12.21 -0.56
N PHE A 517 -7.00 -11.89 -0.09
CA PHE A 517 -8.20 -11.86 -0.93
C PHE A 517 -8.16 -10.79 -2.02
N GLY A 518 -7.37 -9.71 -1.85
CA GLY A 518 -7.18 -8.70 -2.90
C GLY A 518 -6.69 -9.29 -4.22
N SER A 519 -5.81 -10.30 -4.16
CA SER A 519 -5.31 -11.00 -5.36
C SER A 519 -6.39 -11.85 -6.03
N GLU A 520 -7.19 -12.59 -5.24
CA GLU A 520 -8.32 -13.39 -5.73
C GLU A 520 -9.43 -12.51 -6.32
N PHE A 521 -9.69 -11.35 -5.70
CA PHE A 521 -10.65 -10.38 -6.19
C PHE A 521 -10.24 -9.85 -7.56
N MET A 522 -8.96 -9.50 -7.74
CA MET A 522 -8.44 -9.05 -9.03
C MET A 522 -8.42 -10.14 -10.09
N TYR A 523 -8.20 -11.40 -9.69
CA TYR A 523 -8.42 -12.53 -10.59
C TYR A 523 -9.86 -12.57 -11.11
N GLY A 524 -10.84 -12.39 -10.21
CA GLY A 524 -12.25 -12.24 -10.55
C GLY A 524 -12.51 -11.12 -11.56
N GLU A 525 -11.97 -9.92 -11.29
CA GLU A 525 -12.11 -8.76 -12.17
C GLU A 525 -11.48 -8.95 -13.55
N ALA A 526 -10.33 -9.62 -13.62
CA ALA A 526 -9.60 -9.83 -14.86
C ALA A 526 -10.20 -10.97 -15.72
N SER A 527 -10.59 -12.07 -15.08
CA SER A 527 -11.07 -13.27 -15.76
C SER A 527 -12.58 -13.27 -16.01
N GLY A 528 -13.35 -12.51 -15.23
CA GLY A 528 -14.81 -12.60 -15.19
C GLY A 528 -15.33 -13.88 -14.53
N LYS A 529 -14.48 -14.60 -13.79
CA LYS A 529 -14.78 -15.88 -13.12
C LYS A 529 -14.16 -15.94 -11.74
N THR A 530 -14.79 -16.67 -10.83
CA THR A 530 -14.16 -17.00 -9.55
C THR A 530 -13.01 -17.98 -9.76
N LEU A 531 -12.06 -18.05 -8.81
CA LEU A 531 -11.25 -19.26 -8.67
C LEU A 531 -12.17 -20.47 -8.45
N PRO A 532 -11.77 -21.69 -8.82
CA PRO A 532 -12.51 -22.89 -8.46
C PRO A 532 -12.64 -23.00 -6.93
N GLN A 533 -13.87 -22.96 -6.40
CA GLN A 533 -14.14 -22.95 -4.96
C GLN A 533 -14.60 -24.33 -4.46
N GLY A 534 -14.02 -24.78 -3.35
CA GLY A 534 -14.40 -25.97 -2.57
C GLY A 534 -15.21 -25.62 -1.31
N SER A 535 -15.25 -26.51 -0.32
CA SER A 535 -15.95 -26.25 0.95
C SER A 535 -15.23 -25.28 1.88
N ASP A 536 -13.92 -25.12 1.69
CA ASP A 536 -13.02 -24.42 2.61
C ASP A 536 -12.14 -23.38 1.88
N GLY A 537 -12.59 -22.88 0.72
CA GLY A 537 -11.87 -21.90 -0.11
C GLY A 537 -11.47 -22.45 -1.48
N ALA A 538 -10.46 -21.85 -2.11
CA ALA A 538 -10.00 -22.24 -3.45
C ALA A 538 -9.51 -23.72 -3.48
N GLU A 539 -10.09 -24.54 -4.37
CA GLU A 539 -9.80 -25.97 -4.48
C GLU A 539 -9.78 -26.42 -5.94
N THR A 540 -8.78 -27.24 -6.31
CA THR A 540 -8.69 -27.84 -7.65
C THR A 540 -9.94 -28.64 -8.00
N GLY A 541 -10.59 -28.30 -9.12
CA GLY A 541 -11.82 -28.99 -9.56
C GLY A 541 -13.09 -28.56 -8.82
N GLY A 542 -13.00 -27.51 -7.99
CA GLY A 542 -14.12 -26.86 -7.32
C GLY A 542 -15.09 -26.16 -8.29
N GLU A 543 -16.16 -25.60 -7.74
CA GLU A 543 -17.18 -24.89 -8.53
C GLU A 543 -16.66 -23.52 -8.99
N VAL A 544 -16.90 -23.19 -10.26
CA VAL A 544 -16.53 -21.90 -10.86
C VAL A 544 -17.80 -21.12 -11.16
N SER A 545 -17.88 -19.90 -10.63
CA SER A 545 -19.02 -18.99 -10.83
C SER A 545 -18.66 -17.79 -11.70
N ASP A 546 -19.67 -17.12 -12.26
CA ASP A 546 -19.50 -15.84 -12.96
C ASP A 546 -19.12 -14.75 -11.95
N TRP A 547 -18.05 -14.00 -12.24
CA TRP A 547 -17.69 -12.82 -11.46
C TRP A 547 -18.42 -11.58 -12.01
N ASN A 548 -19.43 -11.12 -11.27
CA ASN A 548 -20.28 -10.00 -11.65
C ASN A 548 -20.79 -9.22 -10.42
N ASP A 549 -21.54 -8.15 -10.65
CA ASP A 549 -22.08 -7.29 -9.58
C ASP A 549 -22.95 -8.07 -8.58
N GLU A 550 -23.77 -9.02 -9.06
CA GLU A 550 -24.61 -9.87 -8.20
C GLU A 550 -23.76 -10.81 -7.33
N TYR A 551 -22.69 -11.39 -7.86
CA TYR A 551 -21.80 -12.26 -7.10
C TYR A 551 -21.10 -11.49 -5.98
N VAL A 552 -20.49 -10.35 -6.30
CA VAL A 552 -19.79 -9.51 -5.31
C VAL A 552 -20.76 -8.93 -4.28
N ALA A 553 -21.96 -8.52 -4.70
CA ALA A 553 -23.03 -8.09 -3.80
C ALA A 553 -23.39 -9.18 -2.77
N ASN A 554 -23.48 -10.44 -3.22
CA ASN A 554 -23.78 -11.56 -2.33
C ASN A 554 -22.63 -11.90 -1.37
N LEU A 555 -21.37 -11.75 -1.79
CA LEU A 555 -20.21 -11.97 -0.91
C LEU A 555 -20.26 -11.04 0.31
N TYR A 556 -20.54 -9.76 0.07
CA TYR A 556 -20.53 -8.73 1.11
C TYR A 556 -21.92 -8.41 1.68
N GLN A 557 -22.98 -9.04 1.19
CA GLN A 557 -24.37 -8.74 1.58
C GLN A 557 -24.75 -7.27 1.37
N ILE A 558 -24.25 -6.68 0.30
CA ILE A 558 -24.50 -5.29 -0.13
C ILE A 558 -25.39 -5.27 -1.38
N SER A 559 -25.80 -4.10 -1.83
CA SER A 559 -26.51 -3.93 -3.10
C SER A 559 -25.59 -4.12 -4.31
N GLU A 560 -26.19 -4.43 -5.47
CA GLU A 560 -25.44 -4.51 -6.74
C GLU A 560 -24.77 -3.17 -7.11
N LEU A 561 -25.35 -2.03 -6.70
CA LEU A 561 -24.78 -0.71 -6.95
C LEU A 561 -23.51 -0.48 -6.10
N GLU A 562 -23.56 -0.81 -4.81
CA GLU A 562 -22.40 -0.76 -3.92
C GLU A 562 -21.31 -1.73 -4.36
N ALA A 563 -21.69 -2.94 -4.78
CA ALA A 563 -20.76 -3.90 -5.36
C ALA A 563 -20.10 -3.35 -6.62
N GLN A 564 -20.86 -2.71 -7.53
CA GLN A 564 -20.30 -2.11 -8.73
C GLN A 564 -19.32 -0.97 -8.40
N ALA A 565 -19.66 -0.12 -7.43
CA ALA A 565 -18.78 0.94 -6.96
C ALA A 565 -17.49 0.37 -6.36
N PHE A 566 -17.61 -0.65 -5.50
CA PHE A 566 -16.48 -1.30 -4.87
C PHE A 566 -15.55 -2.02 -5.86
N ARG A 567 -16.12 -2.75 -6.82
CA ARG A 567 -15.34 -3.38 -7.91
C ARG A 567 -14.55 -2.33 -8.71
N SER A 568 -15.18 -1.20 -9.03
CA SER A 568 -14.51 -0.09 -9.70
C SER A 568 -13.44 0.56 -8.82
N TYR A 569 -13.69 0.70 -7.52
CA TYR A 569 -12.75 1.23 -6.55
C TYR A 569 -11.48 0.37 -6.49
N ILE A 570 -11.61 -0.95 -6.35
CA ILE A 570 -10.45 -1.86 -6.34
C ILE A 570 -9.70 -1.82 -7.67
N LYS A 571 -10.42 -2.00 -8.78
CA LYS A 571 -9.78 -2.15 -10.10
C LYS A 571 -9.15 -0.86 -10.62
N ASN A 572 -9.88 0.26 -10.57
CA ASN A 572 -9.53 1.47 -11.31
C ASN A 572 -8.94 2.58 -10.40
N PHE A 573 -8.96 2.38 -9.08
CA PHE A 573 -8.40 3.35 -8.13
C PHE A 573 -7.34 2.72 -7.23
N MET A 574 -7.64 1.60 -6.58
CA MET A 574 -6.69 0.94 -5.68
C MET A 574 -5.46 0.41 -6.44
N VAL A 575 -5.68 -0.38 -7.50
CA VAL A 575 -4.59 -0.98 -8.29
C VAL A 575 -3.90 0.03 -9.22
N ASP A 576 -4.65 0.98 -9.77
CA ASP A 576 -4.11 1.90 -10.78
C ASP A 576 -3.47 3.16 -10.16
N ILE A 577 -3.87 3.56 -8.95
CA ILE A 577 -3.44 4.82 -8.32
C ILE A 577 -2.87 4.59 -6.93
N VAL A 578 -3.67 4.06 -6.00
CA VAL A 578 -3.31 4.02 -4.56
C VAL A 578 -2.06 3.17 -4.32
N VAL A 579 -2.12 1.88 -4.67
CA VAL A 579 -1.02 0.95 -4.41
C VAL A 579 0.26 1.36 -5.16
N PRO A 580 0.24 1.67 -6.47
CA PRO A 580 1.42 2.17 -7.17
C PRO A 580 2.05 3.38 -6.48
N THR A 581 1.22 4.36 -6.09
CA THR A 581 1.71 5.58 -5.46
C THR A 581 2.36 5.31 -4.11
N LEU A 582 1.74 4.46 -3.28
CA LEU A 582 2.27 4.09 -1.97
C LEU A 582 3.52 3.21 -2.08
N LEU A 583 3.58 2.30 -3.05
CA LEU A 583 4.79 1.51 -3.34
C LEU A 583 5.94 2.40 -3.79
N THR A 584 5.69 3.35 -4.71
CA THR A 584 6.70 4.32 -5.13
C THR A 584 7.14 5.19 -3.95
N PHE A 585 6.21 5.62 -3.10
CA PHE A 585 6.53 6.38 -1.89
C PHE A 585 7.46 5.61 -0.94
N GLN A 586 7.18 4.32 -0.69
CA GLN A 586 7.95 3.51 0.26
C GLN A 586 9.28 2.99 -0.29
N THR A 587 9.32 2.62 -1.58
CA THR A 587 10.43 1.85 -2.16
C THR A 587 11.20 2.62 -3.24
N GLY A 588 10.63 3.71 -3.77
CA GLY A 588 11.17 4.41 -4.95
C GLY A 588 10.98 3.63 -6.26
N SER A 589 10.34 2.47 -6.24
CA SER A 589 10.08 1.66 -7.43
C SER A 589 8.97 2.25 -8.29
N GLU A 590 9.09 2.07 -9.60
CA GLU A 590 8.13 2.55 -10.60
C GLU A 590 7.77 1.43 -11.58
N ALA A 591 6.76 1.68 -12.42
CA ALA A 591 6.35 0.78 -13.50
C ALA A 591 7.44 0.57 -14.58
N TYR A 592 8.46 1.44 -14.60
CA TYR A 592 9.61 1.33 -15.49
C TYR A 592 10.88 1.38 -14.66
N THR A 593 11.74 0.39 -14.83
CA THR A 593 12.99 0.29 -14.08
C THR A 593 14.19 0.40 -15.01
N THR A 594 15.29 0.96 -14.49
CA THR A 594 16.59 0.93 -15.15
C THR A 594 17.50 0.01 -14.34
N GLN A 595 17.97 -1.05 -14.98
CA GLN A 595 18.84 -2.05 -14.37
C GLN A 595 19.86 -2.54 -15.40
N THR A 596 20.92 -3.20 -14.96
CA THR A 596 21.86 -3.83 -15.90
C THR A 596 21.22 -5.06 -16.55
N VAL A 597 21.74 -5.48 -17.71
CA VAL A 597 21.28 -6.72 -18.35
C VAL A 597 21.60 -7.95 -17.52
N ASP A 598 22.72 -7.95 -16.80
CA ASP A 598 23.04 -9.03 -15.85
C ASP A 598 22.01 -9.12 -14.71
N GLN A 599 21.57 -7.97 -14.17
CA GLN A 599 20.47 -7.93 -13.18
C GLN A 599 19.15 -8.44 -13.78
N TRP A 600 18.88 -8.12 -15.04
CA TRP A 600 17.67 -8.57 -15.73
C TRP A 600 17.64 -10.06 -16.05
N LEU A 601 18.77 -10.62 -16.51
CA LEU A 601 18.85 -12.03 -16.88
C LEU A 601 19.03 -12.93 -15.65
N PHE A 602 20.01 -12.62 -14.81
CA PHE A 602 20.46 -13.50 -13.72
C PHE A 602 19.97 -13.07 -12.34
N GLY A 603 19.20 -11.99 -12.31
CA GLY A 603 18.38 -11.56 -11.20
C GLY A 603 19.00 -10.53 -10.29
N SER A 604 18.11 -9.75 -9.68
CA SER A 604 18.44 -8.72 -8.70
C SER A 604 17.40 -8.71 -7.61
N CYS A 605 17.79 -8.23 -6.43
CA CYS A 605 16.87 -7.92 -5.36
C CYS A 605 15.96 -6.76 -5.78
N ASP A 606 14.66 -7.03 -5.85
CA ASP A 606 13.63 -6.03 -6.13
C ASP A 606 13.17 -5.37 -4.81
N ALA A 607 13.18 -4.04 -4.76
CA ALA A 607 12.88 -3.30 -3.53
C ALA A 607 11.44 -3.47 -3.03
N VAL A 608 10.48 -3.75 -3.93
CA VAL A 608 9.08 -4.01 -3.55
C VAL A 608 8.94 -5.40 -2.95
N LEU A 609 9.63 -6.40 -3.50
CA LEU A 609 9.67 -7.73 -2.90
C LEU A 609 10.44 -7.73 -1.58
N GLU A 610 11.55 -6.98 -1.46
CA GLU A 610 12.28 -6.82 -0.20
C GLU A 610 11.39 -6.18 0.87
N PHE A 611 10.67 -5.12 0.51
CA PHE A 611 9.73 -4.44 1.40
C PHE A 611 8.61 -5.38 1.89
N GLN A 612 8.05 -6.20 1.02
CA GLN A 612 6.92 -7.08 1.36
C GLN A 612 7.33 -8.41 2.01
N PHE A 613 8.43 -9.02 1.57
CA PHE A 613 8.79 -10.40 1.87
C PHE A 613 10.19 -10.56 2.46
N GLY A 614 10.95 -9.47 2.61
CA GLY A 614 12.29 -9.44 3.17
C GLY A 614 13.40 -9.69 2.14
N ALA A 615 14.64 -9.41 2.53
CA ALA A 615 15.83 -9.45 1.67
C ALA A 615 16.15 -10.85 1.12
N GLU A 616 15.72 -11.92 1.78
CA GLU A 616 15.94 -13.29 1.27
C GLU A 616 14.98 -13.65 0.13
N ASN A 617 13.81 -12.99 0.05
CA ASN A 617 12.75 -13.28 -0.93
C ASN A 617 12.63 -12.20 -2.02
N CYS A 618 13.58 -11.28 -2.09
CA CYS A 618 13.52 -10.16 -3.04
C CYS A 618 14.03 -10.48 -4.44
N PHE A 619 14.73 -11.60 -4.61
CA PHE A 619 15.40 -11.93 -5.85
C PHE A 619 14.43 -12.56 -6.86
N SER A 620 14.55 -12.10 -8.11
CA SER A 620 13.84 -12.66 -9.26
C SER A 620 14.76 -12.67 -10.47
N SER A 621 14.70 -13.71 -11.31
CA SER A 621 15.52 -13.82 -12.52
C SER A 621 14.73 -14.37 -13.71
N LEU A 622 15.21 -14.10 -14.92
CA LEU A 622 14.65 -14.68 -16.17
C LEU A 622 15.36 -15.98 -16.56
N GLU A 623 16.64 -16.10 -16.22
CA GLU A 623 17.46 -17.28 -16.42
C GLU A 623 17.87 -17.85 -15.06
N THR A 624 17.97 -19.19 -14.99
CA THR A 624 18.44 -19.90 -13.79
C THR A 624 19.95 -20.04 -13.86
N ASN A 625 20.67 -19.11 -13.24
CA ASN A 625 22.11 -19.20 -13.02
C ASN A 625 22.38 -19.87 -11.68
N LYS A 626 23.59 -20.40 -11.42
CA LYS A 626 23.90 -21.02 -10.12
C LYS A 626 23.55 -20.15 -8.91
N THR A 627 23.79 -18.84 -9.00
CA THR A 627 23.41 -17.87 -7.97
C THR A 627 22.85 -16.61 -8.60
N TYR A 628 22.01 -15.89 -7.84
CA TYR A 628 21.49 -14.59 -8.26
C TYR A 628 22.63 -13.58 -8.43
N TYR A 629 22.54 -12.74 -9.45
CA TYR A 629 23.55 -11.71 -9.69
C TYR A 629 23.59 -10.69 -8.54
N GLY A 630 24.80 -10.40 -8.05
CA GLY A 630 25.02 -9.45 -6.95
C GLY A 630 24.61 -9.96 -5.55
N SER A 631 24.21 -11.23 -5.40
CA SER A 631 23.79 -11.81 -4.12
C SER A 631 24.93 -12.14 -3.15
N ILE A 632 26.20 -11.94 -3.54
CA ILE A 632 27.34 -12.17 -2.65
C ILE A 632 27.37 -11.08 -1.57
N SER A 633 27.23 -11.50 -0.32
CA SER A 633 27.21 -10.62 0.85
C SER A 633 28.07 -11.19 2.00
N GLU A 634 28.14 -10.48 3.13
CA GLU A 634 28.79 -11.00 4.34
C GLU A 634 28.06 -12.26 4.87
N ASP A 635 26.73 -12.28 4.73
CA ASP A 635 25.87 -13.40 5.16
C ASP A 635 25.83 -14.54 4.12
N HIS A 636 26.01 -14.22 2.83
CA HIS A 636 26.05 -15.19 1.72
C HIS A 636 27.35 -15.06 0.91
N PRO A 637 28.50 -15.54 1.42
CA PRO A 637 29.81 -15.35 0.77
C PRO A 637 29.95 -16.11 -0.55
N GLU A 638 29.11 -17.13 -0.79
CA GLU A 638 29.06 -17.88 -2.06
C GLU A 638 27.93 -17.39 -2.99
N GLY A 639 27.18 -16.37 -2.59
CA GLY A 639 25.95 -15.92 -3.25
C GLY A 639 24.74 -16.75 -2.83
N MET A 640 23.55 -16.22 -3.11
CA MET A 640 22.28 -16.91 -2.88
C MET A 640 21.95 -17.80 -4.07
N SER A 641 21.62 -19.07 -3.81
CA SER A 641 21.19 -20.01 -4.85
C SER A 641 19.91 -19.51 -5.52
N THR A 642 19.71 -19.80 -6.80
CA THR A 642 18.43 -19.58 -7.49
C THR A 642 17.43 -20.72 -7.23
N GLY A 643 17.62 -21.47 -6.15
CA GLY A 643 16.88 -22.67 -5.80
C GLY A 643 17.46 -23.94 -6.41
N ASP A 644 16.61 -24.93 -6.56
CA ASP A 644 17.00 -26.28 -6.93
C ASP A 644 17.35 -26.50 -8.41
N TYR A 645 18.36 -27.32 -8.65
CA TYR A 645 18.80 -27.66 -10.01
C TYR A 645 17.72 -28.44 -10.74
N SER A 646 17.57 -28.16 -12.04
CA SER A 646 16.63 -28.90 -12.88
C SER A 646 17.07 -30.36 -13.01
N ALA A 647 16.13 -31.29 -12.86
CA ALA A 647 16.31 -32.70 -13.14
C ALA A 647 15.58 -33.07 -14.42
N TYR A 648 16.15 -33.93 -15.25
CA TYR A 648 15.54 -34.40 -16.49
C TYR A 648 15.62 -35.91 -16.59
N VAL A 649 14.52 -36.53 -17.05
CA VAL A 649 14.54 -37.90 -17.54
C VAL A 649 14.56 -37.86 -19.06
N MET A 650 15.58 -38.46 -19.66
CA MET A 650 15.71 -38.58 -21.11
C MET A 650 15.64 -40.02 -21.57
N SER A 651 15.19 -40.22 -22.80
CA SER A 651 15.18 -41.54 -23.45
C SER A 651 16.56 -41.88 -24.02
N THR A 652 17.04 -43.08 -23.74
CA THR A 652 18.31 -43.62 -24.25
C THR A 652 18.11 -44.73 -25.29
N LYS A 653 16.87 -45.17 -25.53
CA LYS A 653 16.53 -46.19 -26.53
C LYS A 653 15.20 -45.93 -27.26
N GLY A 654 15.06 -46.45 -28.48
CA GLY A 654 13.83 -46.39 -29.27
C GLY A 654 13.72 -45.20 -30.22
N ASP A 655 12.51 -44.86 -30.65
CA ASP A 655 12.27 -43.78 -31.62
C ASP A 655 12.40 -42.37 -31.00
N THR A 656 12.56 -42.30 -29.67
CA THR A 656 12.62 -41.06 -28.88
C THR A 656 14.01 -40.79 -28.29
N ILE A 657 15.07 -41.50 -28.73
CA ILE A 657 16.44 -41.34 -28.21
C ILE A 657 16.86 -39.86 -28.17
N GLY A 658 17.38 -39.44 -27.02
CA GLY A 658 17.82 -38.06 -26.75
C GLY A 658 16.70 -37.08 -26.41
N GLN A 659 15.42 -37.49 -26.43
CA GLN A 659 14.30 -36.63 -26.04
C GLN A 659 14.14 -36.60 -24.52
N ARG A 660 13.91 -35.39 -23.98
CA ARG A 660 13.48 -35.17 -22.59
C ARG A 660 12.03 -35.63 -22.45
N LEU A 661 11.81 -36.63 -21.60
CA LEU A 661 10.51 -37.24 -21.33
C LEU A 661 9.81 -36.59 -20.14
N MET A 662 10.58 -36.21 -19.12
CA MET A 662 10.07 -35.55 -17.91
C MET A 662 11.10 -34.53 -17.39
N GLN A 663 10.61 -33.53 -16.67
CA GLN A 663 11.40 -32.54 -15.94
C GLN A 663 10.95 -32.49 -14.49
N GLY A 664 11.89 -32.27 -13.58
CA GLY A 664 11.65 -32.03 -12.16
C GLY A 664 12.83 -31.23 -11.59
N TYR A 665 13.12 -31.47 -10.32
CA TYR A 665 14.18 -30.78 -9.60
C TYR A 665 14.97 -31.77 -8.73
N VAL A 666 16.17 -31.38 -8.32
CA VAL A 666 16.96 -32.05 -7.28
C VAL A 666 17.11 -31.08 -6.12
N ASN A 667 16.79 -31.50 -4.89
CA ASN A 667 17.10 -30.71 -3.70
C ASN A 667 18.62 -30.55 -3.60
N SER A 668 19.11 -29.41 -4.06
CA SER A 668 20.52 -29.13 -4.34
C SER A 668 21.01 -27.93 -3.55
N ASP A 669 20.10 -27.11 -3.04
CA ASP A 669 20.41 -26.04 -2.09
C ASP A 669 20.45 -26.54 -0.63
N GLY A 670 19.96 -27.76 -0.36
CA GLY A 670 20.09 -28.44 0.92
C GLY A 670 19.21 -27.85 2.03
N ASP A 671 18.14 -27.16 1.66
CA ASP A 671 17.18 -26.55 2.59
C ASP A 671 16.32 -27.59 3.36
N GLY A 672 16.38 -28.86 2.95
CA GLY A 672 15.62 -29.98 3.52
C GLY A 672 14.15 -30.02 3.11
N LEU A 673 13.75 -29.20 2.13
CA LEU A 673 12.39 -29.10 1.61
C LEU A 673 12.39 -29.25 0.08
N CYS A 674 11.41 -29.97 -0.43
CA CYS A 674 11.12 -30.02 -1.84
C CYS A 674 9.94 -29.10 -2.06
N ASP A 675 10.09 -28.13 -2.97
CA ASP A 675 9.06 -27.12 -3.26
C ASP A 675 7.68 -27.73 -3.46
N TYR A 676 7.64 -28.90 -4.12
CA TYR A 676 6.45 -29.71 -4.32
C TYR A 676 6.82 -31.15 -4.70
N ASP A 677 5.87 -32.08 -4.70
CA ASP A 677 6.14 -33.41 -5.27
C ASP A 677 4.89 -34.15 -5.78
N TYR A 678 5.11 -35.28 -6.46
CA TYR A 678 4.07 -36.18 -6.93
C TYR A 678 4.30 -37.62 -6.43
N SER A 679 3.20 -38.32 -6.19
CA SER A 679 3.23 -39.77 -6.00
C SER A 679 3.68 -40.48 -7.27
N ALA A 680 4.12 -41.73 -7.15
CA ALA A 680 4.42 -42.61 -8.29
C ALA A 680 3.27 -42.79 -9.29
N GLY A 681 2.03 -42.41 -8.93
CA GLY A 681 0.87 -42.39 -9.82
C GLY A 681 0.59 -41.04 -10.49
N GLY A 682 1.46 -40.03 -10.32
CA GLY A 682 1.29 -38.68 -10.86
C GLY A 682 0.34 -37.78 -10.05
N VAL A 683 -0.06 -38.17 -8.84
CA VAL A 683 -0.92 -37.34 -7.97
C VAL A 683 -0.06 -36.38 -7.14
N PHE A 684 -0.39 -35.09 -7.16
CA PHE A 684 0.27 -34.03 -6.38
C PHE A 684 0.21 -34.33 -4.87
N LEU A 685 1.35 -34.19 -4.19
CA LEU A 685 1.52 -34.53 -2.77
C LEU A 685 1.45 -33.33 -1.82
N GLY A 686 1.64 -32.11 -2.33
CA GLY A 686 1.71 -30.89 -1.53
C GLY A 686 2.90 -30.01 -1.93
N ALA A 687 3.04 -28.88 -1.25
CA ALA A 687 4.17 -27.96 -1.36
C ALA A 687 5.01 -27.97 -0.07
N ASN A 688 6.28 -27.57 -0.15
CA ASN A 688 7.25 -27.52 0.96
C ASN A 688 7.28 -28.84 1.77
N ILE A 689 7.51 -29.94 1.07
CA ILE A 689 7.52 -31.29 1.66
C ILE A 689 8.93 -31.62 2.13
N GLU A 690 9.09 -32.19 3.33
CA GLU A 690 10.41 -32.66 3.79
C GLU A 690 11.05 -33.62 2.76
N CYS A 691 12.29 -33.33 2.36
CA CYS A 691 13.06 -34.20 1.49
C CYS A 691 14.57 -34.16 1.77
N GLU A 692 15.29 -35.17 1.28
CA GLU A 692 16.73 -35.29 1.50
C GLU A 692 17.52 -34.53 0.43
N GLU A 693 18.68 -33.97 0.81
CA GLU A 693 19.65 -33.40 -0.14
C GLU A 693 19.99 -34.45 -1.24
N GLY A 694 19.94 -34.03 -2.50
CA GLY A 694 20.14 -34.86 -3.67
C GLY A 694 18.88 -35.63 -4.12
N GLN A 695 17.75 -35.50 -3.43
CA GLN A 695 16.51 -36.16 -3.81
C GLN A 695 15.91 -35.51 -5.07
N VAL A 696 15.62 -36.33 -6.08
CA VAL A 696 14.84 -35.92 -7.26
C VAL A 696 13.37 -35.83 -6.87
N TYR A 697 12.73 -34.71 -7.17
CA TYR A 697 11.32 -34.45 -6.87
C TYR A 697 10.60 -33.74 -8.01
N GLY A 698 9.27 -33.72 -7.95
CA GLY A 698 8.46 -32.91 -8.85
C GLY A 698 8.49 -33.35 -10.33
N MET A 699 8.95 -34.57 -10.60
CA MET A 699 9.09 -35.12 -11.95
C MET A 699 7.75 -35.18 -12.68
N THR A 700 7.68 -34.54 -13.83
CA THR A 700 6.45 -34.42 -14.61
C THR A 700 6.73 -34.36 -16.11
N GLU A 701 5.77 -34.83 -16.93
CA GLU A 701 5.85 -34.77 -18.40
C GLU A 701 5.62 -33.34 -18.96
N TYR A 702 5.18 -32.43 -18.10
CA TYR A 702 4.96 -31.02 -18.41
C TYR A 702 6.20 -30.21 -18.05
N LEU A 703 6.34 -29.01 -18.63
CA LEU A 703 7.28 -28.02 -18.08
C LEU A 703 6.89 -27.77 -16.62
N THR A 704 7.86 -27.73 -15.70
CA THR A 704 7.61 -27.64 -14.25
C THR A 704 6.71 -26.46 -13.87
N TRP A 705 6.87 -25.32 -14.54
CA TRP A 705 6.03 -24.13 -14.36
C TRP A 705 4.64 -24.20 -15.03
N ARG A 706 4.41 -25.16 -15.94
CA ARG A 706 3.10 -25.51 -16.53
C ARG A 706 2.57 -26.86 -16.04
N ALA A 707 3.16 -27.40 -14.98
CA ALA A 707 2.75 -28.70 -14.50
C ALA A 707 1.31 -28.60 -13.97
N PRO A 708 0.48 -29.64 -14.05
CA PRO A 708 -0.95 -29.53 -13.77
C PRO A 708 -1.27 -28.88 -12.42
N HIS A 709 -0.46 -29.11 -11.38
CA HIS A 709 -0.64 -28.42 -10.09
C HIS A 709 -0.30 -26.92 -10.13
N ARG A 710 0.68 -26.49 -10.95
CA ARG A 710 1.02 -25.08 -11.17
C ARG A 710 0.05 -24.41 -12.13
N ASP A 711 -0.44 -25.08 -13.16
CA ASP A 711 -1.59 -24.61 -13.94
C ASP A 711 -2.85 -24.50 -13.04
N ASN A 712 -2.94 -25.36 -12.01
CA ASN A 712 -3.99 -25.27 -11.00
C ASN A 712 -3.80 -24.14 -9.97
N LEU A 713 -2.55 -23.72 -9.70
CA LEU A 713 -2.22 -22.59 -8.81
C LEU A 713 -2.19 -21.26 -9.57
N ASN A 714 -1.84 -21.29 -10.86
CA ASN A 714 -1.73 -20.16 -11.78
C ASN A 714 -2.99 -19.97 -12.63
N TYR A 715 -4.13 -20.56 -12.25
CA TYR A 715 -5.38 -20.37 -12.99
C TYR A 715 -5.58 -18.87 -13.25
N GLY A 716 -5.36 -18.47 -14.51
CA GLY A 716 -5.52 -17.15 -15.12
C GLY A 716 -4.68 -15.96 -14.63
N LEU A 717 -3.43 -16.17 -14.21
CA LEU A 717 -2.42 -15.11 -14.42
C LEU A 717 -2.05 -15.08 -15.92
N ILE A 718 -2.24 -13.92 -16.56
CA ILE A 718 -1.80 -13.68 -17.95
C ILE A 718 -0.27 -13.76 -17.96
N PHE A 719 0.25 -14.88 -18.43
CA PHE A 719 1.64 -14.92 -18.89
C PHE A 719 1.72 -14.11 -20.19
N VAL A 720 2.45 -13.00 -20.15
CA VAL A 720 2.91 -12.30 -21.35
C VAL A 720 3.76 -13.30 -22.14
N GLN A 721 3.24 -13.74 -23.28
CA GLN A 721 4.01 -14.41 -24.31
C GLN A 721 5.09 -13.43 -24.78
N LEU A 722 6.37 -13.75 -24.51
CA LEU A 722 7.49 -13.22 -25.28
C LEU A 722 7.64 -13.99 -26.59
#